data_AF-A0A8J6FZH6-F1
#
_entry.id   AF-A0A8J6FZH6-F1
#
_cell.length_a   1.000
_cell.length_b   1.000
_cell.length_c   1.000
_cell.angle_alpha   90.00
_cell.angle_beta   90.00
_cell.angle_gamma   90.00
#
_symmetry.space_group_name_H-M   'P 1'
#
loop_
_entity.id
_entity.type
_entity.pdbx_description
1 polymer ?
#
loop_
_entity_poly.entity_id
_entity_poly.type
_entity_poly.pdbx_seq_one_letter_code
_entity_poly.pdbx_strand_id
1 'polypeptide(L)'
;MATRGHVQDPNDRRLRPIYAELVTKLYEAAVKKVPNSEEYHSHLFMAYARVGEYKKMQQAGMALYKIVPKNPYYFWSVMSLIMQSISARDENLSKTMFLPLAERMVEKMVKEDKIEAEAEVELYYMILERLGKYQEALDVIRGKLGDKLTSEIQSRENKCMAMYKKLSRWPECNALSRRLLLKNSDDWQFYLTYFDSVFRLIEEAWTPPAEGEHSLEGEVHCSAEDAVKFIEDRIMEASQNARHVRGPHLAKLELIRRLRSQGCNDEYKLGDPEELMFQYFKKFGDKPCCFTDLKVFVDLLPAAQCTQFINQLLGVVPLSTPTEDKLALPGDIRALQQHLCVVQLTRLLGLYHIMDKSQKLGVVRELMLRYQHGLEFGRSCLKTELQFSDYYCLLAVHVLTDIWREAGEETAVWQALTLLEEGLTHSPSNAQFKLLLVRIYCMLGAFEPVVDLYSSLDAKHIQHDTIGYLLTRYAASLGQYAAASQSCNFALRFFHSNQKDTSEYIIQAYKYGAFEKIPEFIAFRNRLNNSLHFAQVRTERMLLDLLLEANISTSLAESIKSMNLRPEEDDVPWEDLRDNRDLDVFFSWDPKDRNVSEEHKKLSLEEETMWLRIRTLTLRLISGLPNLTHPVEPKNSEKTSENGVSSRIDILRLLLQQLEVAVETGKRFIEKEIQYPFLGPVPTRMGRFFSSGCCQCLVRSFHLVNDVYELDTSGLGVFSTCKGELLEVKDGNVKTQPAVLENLVFFVETISIILWVSSYCESVLRPYKLNIQKKKKKKKETSIVMPPVFTSFQDYVTGLQTLISNVVDHIKGLEANLIALKLEELTLEDTSISSEERKFSKTVQGKVQSSYLHSLLEIGELLRKRLETTKKLKI
;
A
#
# COMPACT_ATOMS: atom_id res chain seq x y z
N MET A 1 43.65 18.28 30.78
CA MET A 1 42.29 18.78 31.08
C MET A 1 41.59 19.10 29.77
N ALA A 2 40.30 18.77 29.68
CA ALA A 2 39.39 18.90 28.53
C ALA A 2 39.62 17.93 27.35
N THR A 3 39.03 16.75 27.49
CA THR A 3 38.75 15.73 26.46
C THR A 3 37.86 16.29 25.35
N ARG A 4 38.28 16.10 24.09
CA ARG A 4 37.46 16.29 22.89
C ARG A 4 36.35 15.23 22.87
N GLY A 5 35.11 15.66 23.06
CA GLY A 5 33.92 14.82 22.86
C GLY A 5 33.73 14.52 21.37
N HIS A 6 33.39 13.26 21.07
CA HIS A 6 32.96 12.80 19.76
C HIS A 6 31.80 13.65 19.24
N VAL A 7 31.92 14.12 17.99
CA VAL A 7 30.83 14.73 17.23
C VAL A 7 29.81 13.64 16.93
N GLN A 8 28.62 13.73 17.52
CA GLN A 8 27.46 12.88 17.22
C GLN A 8 26.86 13.28 15.86
N ASP A 9 26.53 12.28 15.04
CA ASP A 9 25.96 12.46 13.70
C ASP A 9 24.55 13.09 13.78
N PRO A 10 24.30 14.26 13.16
CA PRO A 10 22.97 14.88 13.12
C PRO A 10 21.90 14.06 12.35
N ASN A 11 22.27 12.92 11.74
CA ASN A 11 21.36 12.01 11.05
C ASN A 11 20.82 10.84 11.89
N ASP A 12 21.04 10.78 13.21
CA ASP A 12 20.45 9.72 14.03
C ASP A 12 18.91 9.85 14.09
N ARG A 13 18.24 8.99 13.31
CA ARG A 13 16.81 9.06 12.95
C ARG A 13 15.85 8.68 14.09
N ARG A 14 16.34 8.10 15.19
CA ARG A 14 15.53 7.82 16.39
C ARG A 14 15.62 8.93 17.45
N LEU A 15 16.53 9.90 17.30
CA LEU A 15 16.64 11.06 18.21
C LEU A 15 15.59 12.16 17.92
N ARG A 16 14.78 12.03 16.87
CA ARG A 16 13.82 13.08 16.46
C ARG A 16 12.65 13.32 17.43
N PRO A 17 12.03 12.31 18.07
CA PRO A 17 11.09 12.55 19.17
C PRO A 17 11.74 13.37 20.29
N ILE A 18 13.02 13.05 20.59
CA ILE A 18 13.81 13.73 21.61
C ILE A 18 14.04 15.20 21.24
N TYR A 19 14.28 15.55 19.97
CA TYR A 19 14.39 16.96 19.56
C TYR A 19 13.09 17.75 19.73
N ALA A 20 11.93 17.18 19.38
CA ALA A 20 10.65 17.88 19.55
C ALA A 20 10.30 18.10 21.03
N GLU A 21 10.60 17.12 21.88
CA GLU A 21 10.47 17.23 23.34
C GLU A 21 11.48 18.21 23.97
N LEU A 22 12.67 18.38 23.39
CA LEU A 22 13.63 19.39 23.84
C LEU A 22 13.14 20.81 23.52
N VAL A 23 12.44 21.01 22.39
CA VAL A 23 11.86 22.30 22.01
C VAL A 23 10.80 22.75 23.03
N THR A 24 9.97 21.84 23.55
CA THR A 24 8.98 22.20 24.59
C THR A 24 9.68 22.69 25.85
N LYS A 25 10.71 21.98 26.33
CA LYS A 25 11.50 22.37 27.52
C LYS A 25 12.17 23.74 27.35
N LEU A 26 12.63 24.09 26.15
CA LEU A 26 13.20 25.40 25.85
C LEU A 26 12.19 26.52 26.08
N TYR A 27 11.00 26.41 25.48
CA TYR A 27 9.97 27.44 25.62
C TYR A 27 9.33 27.45 27.01
N GLU A 28 9.24 26.30 27.70
CA GLU A 28 8.86 26.24 29.12
C GLU A 28 9.82 27.07 29.98
N ALA A 29 11.14 26.96 29.74
CA ALA A 29 12.15 27.76 30.44
C ALA A 29 12.10 29.25 30.08
N ALA A 30 11.85 29.58 28.81
CA ALA A 30 11.71 30.96 28.35
C ALA A 30 10.49 31.66 28.98
N VAL A 31 9.33 31.00 28.98
CA VAL A 31 8.09 31.52 29.60
C VAL A 31 8.27 31.71 31.11
N LYS A 32 8.98 30.81 31.79
CA LYS A 32 9.30 30.98 33.23
C LYS A 32 10.12 32.25 33.51
N LYS A 33 11.02 32.63 32.60
CA LYS A 33 11.85 33.84 32.74
C LYS A 33 11.11 35.11 32.32
N VAL A 34 10.27 35.03 31.29
CA VAL A 34 9.54 36.17 30.72
C VAL A 34 8.06 35.82 30.58
N PRO A 35 7.28 35.86 31.68
CA PRO A 35 5.93 35.30 31.73
C PRO A 35 4.87 36.09 30.96
N ASN A 36 5.13 37.35 30.62
CA ASN A 36 4.18 38.24 29.94
C ASN A 36 4.40 38.32 28.41
N SER A 37 5.30 37.51 27.84
CA SER A 37 5.59 37.55 26.40
C SER A 37 4.54 36.76 25.60
N GLU A 38 3.75 37.45 24.77
CA GLU A 38 2.81 36.83 23.82
C GLU A 38 3.51 35.83 22.90
N GLU A 39 4.69 36.20 22.39
CA GLU A 39 5.48 35.40 21.46
C GLU A 39 5.94 34.07 22.07
N TYR A 40 6.49 34.10 23.30
CA TYR A 40 6.96 32.86 23.95
C TYR A 40 5.82 31.91 24.31
N HIS A 41 4.67 32.44 24.74
CA HIS A 41 3.49 31.61 25.01
C HIS A 41 2.89 31.02 23.74
N SER A 42 2.85 31.79 22.65
CA SER A 42 2.41 31.30 21.34
C SER A 42 3.33 30.18 20.83
N HIS A 43 4.66 30.36 20.90
CA HIS A 43 5.60 29.30 20.54
C HIS A 43 5.54 28.09 21.46
N LEU A 44 5.32 28.29 22.77
CA LEU A 44 5.13 27.19 23.71
C LEU A 44 3.89 26.36 23.36
N PHE A 45 2.77 27.02 23.03
CA PHE A 45 1.56 26.35 22.55
C PHE A 45 1.84 25.51 21.30
N MET A 46 2.54 26.08 20.31
CA MET A 46 2.88 25.37 19.07
C MET A 46 3.88 24.22 19.29
N ALA A 47 4.79 24.35 20.25
CA ALA A 47 5.69 23.28 20.64
C ALA A 47 4.90 22.11 21.25
N TYR A 48 3.91 22.38 22.12
CA TYR A 48 3.03 21.32 22.64
C TYR A 48 2.16 20.70 21.55
N ALA A 49 1.65 21.49 20.59
CA ALA A 49 0.90 20.98 19.43
C ALA A 49 1.72 19.98 18.60
N ARG A 50 3.01 20.26 18.40
CA ARG A 50 3.93 19.38 17.67
C ARG A 50 4.10 18.02 18.35
N VAL A 51 4.24 18.01 19.68
CA VAL A 51 4.47 16.79 20.47
C VAL A 51 3.16 16.06 20.81
N GLY A 52 2.00 16.72 20.68
CA GLY A 52 0.69 16.13 21.01
C GLY A 52 0.33 16.24 22.50
N GLU A 53 0.92 17.20 23.22
CA GLU A 53 0.66 17.44 24.65
C GLU A 53 -0.62 18.27 24.85
N TYR A 54 -1.77 17.73 24.45
CA TYR A 54 -3.02 18.48 24.30
C TYR A 54 -3.52 19.14 25.60
N LYS A 55 -3.27 18.53 26.76
CA LYS A 55 -3.59 19.12 28.08
C LYS A 55 -2.75 20.37 28.36
N LYS A 56 -1.45 20.32 28.07
CA LYS A 56 -0.57 21.47 28.24
C LYS A 56 -0.88 22.57 27.22
N MET A 57 -1.31 22.20 26.01
CA MET A 57 -1.80 23.16 25.01
C MET A 57 -2.98 23.98 25.54
N GLN A 58 -3.99 23.32 26.13
CA GLN A 58 -5.14 24.02 26.71
C GLN A 58 -4.71 25.03 27.79
N GLN A 59 -3.79 24.64 28.67
CA GLN A 59 -3.28 25.51 29.73
C GLN A 59 -2.50 26.71 29.16
N ALA A 60 -1.61 26.46 28.18
CA ALA A 60 -0.83 27.49 27.51
C ALA A 60 -1.73 28.47 26.73
N GLY A 61 -2.73 27.97 26.01
CA GLY A 61 -3.68 28.81 25.27
C GLY A 61 -4.51 29.71 26.19
N MET A 62 -4.94 29.21 27.35
CA MET A 62 -5.65 30.01 28.35
C MET A 62 -4.75 31.01 29.07
N ALA A 63 -3.49 30.68 29.32
CA ALA A 63 -2.52 31.65 29.81
C ALA A 63 -2.30 32.76 28.78
N LEU A 64 -2.11 32.41 27.51
CA LEU A 64 -1.94 33.34 26.40
C LEU A 64 -3.13 34.29 26.25
N TYR A 65 -4.36 33.76 26.29
CA TYR A 65 -5.59 34.58 26.23
C TYR A 65 -5.72 35.55 27.41
N LYS A 66 -5.27 35.17 28.61
CA LYS A 66 -5.27 36.07 29.78
C LYS A 66 -4.26 37.21 29.65
N ILE A 67 -3.14 36.97 28.98
CA ILE A 67 -2.11 38.00 28.73
C ILE A 67 -2.59 38.94 27.63
N VAL A 68 -3.08 38.38 26.52
CA VAL A 68 -3.57 39.14 25.37
C VAL A 68 -4.94 38.56 24.96
N PRO A 69 -6.06 39.27 25.21
CA PRO A 69 -7.42 38.75 25.02
C PRO A 69 -7.85 38.77 23.54
N LYS A 70 -7.08 38.13 22.66
CA LYS A 70 -7.44 37.91 21.25
C LYS A 70 -8.31 36.65 21.11
N ASN A 71 -9.41 36.75 20.38
CA ASN A 71 -10.36 35.64 20.17
C ASN A 71 -9.70 34.32 19.70
N PRO A 72 -8.78 34.30 18.72
CA PRO A 72 -8.14 33.06 18.27
C PRO A 72 -7.48 32.26 19.39
N TYR A 73 -6.85 32.91 20.39
CA TYR A 73 -6.19 32.21 21.50
C TYR A 73 -7.17 31.51 22.43
N TYR A 74 -8.38 32.05 22.56
CA TYR A 74 -9.47 31.38 23.27
C TYR A 74 -9.85 30.08 22.55
N PHE A 75 -10.09 30.16 21.24
CA PHE A 75 -10.50 29.01 20.44
C PHE A 75 -9.38 27.99 20.20
N TRP A 76 -8.10 28.38 20.25
CA TRP A 76 -6.99 27.43 20.34
C TRP A 76 -7.10 26.52 21.57
N SER A 77 -7.54 27.09 22.69
CA SER A 77 -7.74 26.32 23.93
C SER A 77 -8.95 25.39 23.84
N VAL A 78 -10.04 25.86 23.24
CA VAL A 78 -11.23 25.03 22.93
C VAL A 78 -10.83 23.87 22.02
N MET A 79 -10.11 24.15 20.92
CA MET A 79 -9.65 23.11 19.99
C MET A 79 -8.69 22.12 20.67
N SER A 80 -7.83 22.58 21.58
CA SER A 80 -6.97 21.69 22.38
C SER A 80 -7.77 20.74 23.28
N LEU A 81 -8.93 21.18 23.77
CA LEU A 81 -9.84 20.36 24.57
C LEU A 81 -10.54 19.29 23.72
N ILE A 82 -10.87 19.61 22.47
CA ILE A 82 -11.35 18.64 21.47
C ILE A 82 -10.25 17.63 21.15
N MET A 83 -9.01 18.07 20.98
CA MET A 83 -7.89 17.14 20.76
C MET A 83 -7.64 16.21 21.95
N GLN A 84 -7.83 16.68 23.19
CA GLN A 84 -7.84 15.81 24.38
C GLN A 84 -8.98 14.80 24.32
N SER A 85 -10.18 15.21 23.89
CA SER A 85 -11.33 14.33 23.70
C SER A 85 -11.09 13.25 22.65
N ILE A 86 -10.49 13.59 21.51
CA ILE A 86 -10.19 12.65 20.41
C ILE A 86 -9.10 11.65 20.79
N SER A 87 -8.12 12.08 21.59
CA SER A 87 -7.00 11.23 22.03
C SER A 87 -7.26 10.46 23.33
N ALA A 88 -8.40 10.70 23.99
CA ALA A 88 -8.73 10.03 25.24
C ALA A 88 -9.01 8.54 24.98
N ARG A 89 -8.36 7.67 25.76
CA ARG A 89 -8.65 6.23 25.77
C ARG A 89 -10.02 5.90 26.39
N ASP A 90 -10.50 6.76 27.29
CA ASP A 90 -11.79 6.63 27.96
C ASP A 90 -12.82 7.56 27.31
N GLU A 91 -13.78 6.97 26.60
CA GLU A 91 -14.89 7.71 25.97
C GLU A 91 -15.76 8.46 26.98
N ASN A 92 -15.86 7.98 28.22
CA ASN A 92 -16.68 8.65 29.24
C ASN A 92 -16.08 10.00 29.60
N LEU A 93 -14.75 10.09 29.76
CA LEU A 93 -14.06 11.35 30.03
C LEU A 93 -14.23 12.35 28.89
N SER A 94 -14.22 11.84 27.65
CA SER A 94 -14.48 12.62 26.44
C SER A 94 -15.85 13.28 26.46
N LYS A 95 -16.91 12.50 26.71
CA LYS A 95 -18.31 12.96 26.65
C LYS A 95 -18.80 13.68 27.92
N THR A 96 -18.21 13.43 29.09
CA THR A 96 -18.69 14.00 30.38
C THR A 96 -17.87 15.18 30.88
N MET A 97 -16.60 15.30 30.46
CA MET A 97 -15.70 16.34 30.96
C MET A 97 -15.17 17.25 29.85
N PHE A 98 -14.52 16.70 28.83
CA PHE A 98 -13.83 17.52 27.83
C PHE A 98 -14.79 18.24 26.89
N LEU A 99 -15.66 17.51 26.18
CA LEU A 99 -16.59 18.11 25.22
C LEU A 99 -17.62 19.06 25.89
N PRO A 100 -18.23 18.73 27.06
CA PRO A 100 -19.15 19.67 27.72
C PRO A 100 -18.46 20.94 28.24
N LEU A 101 -17.18 20.85 28.60
CA LEU A 101 -16.41 22.05 28.93
C LEU A 101 -16.12 22.89 27.69
N ALA A 102 -15.78 22.26 26.55
CA ALA A 102 -15.58 22.95 25.28
C ALA A 102 -16.86 23.67 24.83
N GLU A 103 -18.00 23.00 24.92
CA GLU A 103 -19.31 23.59 24.64
C GLU A 103 -19.59 24.82 25.51
N ARG A 104 -19.49 24.69 26.84
CA ARG A 104 -19.71 25.83 27.76
C ARG A 104 -18.78 27.02 27.48
N MET A 105 -17.55 26.75 27.06
CA MET A 105 -16.59 27.79 26.67
C MET A 105 -17.07 28.52 25.41
N VAL A 106 -17.53 27.80 24.39
CA VAL A 106 -18.03 28.41 23.15
C VAL A 106 -19.37 29.12 23.38
N GLU A 107 -20.31 28.52 24.12
CA GLU A 107 -21.58 29.15 24.47
C GLU A 107 -21.40 30.49 25.18
N LYS A 108 -20.37 30.62 26.02
CA LYS A 108 -20.04 31.88 26.67
C LYS A 108 -19.73 32.95 25.62
N MET A 109 -18.93 32.63 24.61
CA MET A 109 -18.60 33.56 23.52
C MET A 109 -19.81 33.86 22.63
N VAL A 110 -20.70 32.89 22.42
CA VAL A 110 -21.98 33.09 21.72
C VAL A 110 -22.87 34.08 22.49
N LYS A 111 -23.02 33.91 23.82
CA LYS A 111 -23.83 34.81 24.68
C LYS A 111 -23.27 36.22 24.76
N GLU A 112 -21.95 36.38 24.62
CA GLU A 112 -21.26 37.67 24.61
C GLU A 112 -21.20 38.32 23.21
N ASP A 113 -21.79 37.70 22.18
CA ASP A 113 -21.72 38.12 20.76
C ASP A 113 -20.27 38.28 20.24
N LYS A 114 -19.37 37.41 20.72
CA LYS A 114 -17.93 37.39 20.39
C LYS A 114 -17.53 36.29 19.43
N ILE A 115 -18.50 35.67 18.76
CA ILE A 115 -18.23 34.81 17.60
C ILE A 115 -18.10 35.74 16.40
N GLU A 116 -16.87 35.96 15.94
CA GLU A 116 -16.52 36.91 14.90
C GLU A 116 -16.33 36.21 13.54
N ALA A 117 -15.78 34.99 13.53
CA ALA A 117 -15.30 34.31 12.32
C ALA A 117 -16.01 32.98 12.01
N GLU A 118 -15.90 32.54 10.76
CA GLU A 118 -16.41 31.25 10.27
C GLU A 118 -15.85 30.06 11.05
N ALA A 119 -14.53 30.02 11.26
CA ALA A 119 -13.83 28.98 11.99
C ALA A 119 -14.41 28.69 13.38
N GLU A 120 -14.94 29.71 14.05
CA GLU A 120 -15.52 29.59 15.40
C GLU A 120 -16.90 28.93 15.35
N VAL A 121 -17.68 29.20 14.28
CA VAL A 121 -18.95 28.52 14.00
C VAL A 121 -18.71 27.05 13.64
N GLU A 122 -17.70 26.76 12.81
CA GLU A 122 -17.31 25.39 12.47
C GLU A 122 -16.87 24.60 13.69
N LEU A 123 -16.07 25.22 14.55
CA LEU A 123 -15.62 24.63 15.79
C LEU A 123 -16.80 24.36 16.73
N TYR A 124 -17.78 25.27 16.80
CA TYR A 124 -18.98 25.07 17.61
C TYR A 124 -19.82 23.91 17.10
N TYR A 125 -20.06 23.85 15.79
CA TYR A 125 -20.74 22.75 15.12
C TYR A 125 -20.06 21.41 15.40
N MET A 126 -18.74 21.34 15.25
CA MET A 126 -17.96 20.13 15.53
C MET A 126 -18.11 19.66 16.99
N ILE A 127 -18.18 20.58 17.95
CA ILE A 127 -18.39 20.24 19.36
C ILE A 127 -19.78 19.64 19.57
N LEU A 128 -20.83 20.30 19.07
CA LEU A 128 -22.22 19.84 19.21
C LEU A 128 -22.43 18.48 18.53
N GLU A 129 -21.88 18.31 17.33
CA GLU A 129 -21.91 17.06 16.59
C GLU A 129 -21.24 15.92 17.39
N ARG A 130 -20.06 16.17 17.99
CA ARG A 130 -19.35 15.18 18.80
C ARG A 130 -20.05 14.84 20.12
N LEU A 131 -20.80 15.79 20.69
CA LEU A 131 -21.64 15.56 21.87
C LEU A 131 -22.91 14.76 21.57
N GLY A 132 -23.24 14.55 20.29
CA GLY A 132 -24.51 13.94 19.89
C GLY A 132 -25.70 14.90 19.97
N LYS A 133 -25.46 16.20 20.15
CA LYS A 133 -26.47 17.26 20.25
C LYS A 133 -26.85 17.75 18.85
N TYR A 134 -27.31 16.82 18.01
CA TYR A 134 -27.52 17.07 16.59
C TYR A 134 -28.61 18.11 16.31
N GLN A 135 -29.64 18.19 17.15
CA GLN A 135 -30.69 19.22 17.03
C GLN A 135 -30.12 20.62 17.25
N GLU A 136 -29.36 20.79 18.33
CA GLU A 136 -28.73 22.07 18.67
C GLU A 136 -27.70 22.47 17.59
N ALA A 137 -26.94 21.50 17.06
CA ALA A 137 -26.02 21.71 15.94
C ALA A 137 -26.75 22.21 14.69
N LEU A 138 -27.89 21.59 14.35
CA LEU A 138 -28.73 22.01 13.22
C LEU A 138 -29.25 23.43 13.41
N ASP A 139 -29.71 23.77 14.61
CA ASP A 139 -30.26 25.10 14.91
C ASP A 139 -29.20 26.20 14.82
N VAL A 140 -27.94 25.91 15.20
CA VAL A 140 -26.80 26.82 15.03
C VAL A 140 -26.53 27.12 13.55
N ILE A 141 -26.53 26.10 12.70
CA ILE A 141 -26.23 26.21 11.26
C ILE A 141 -27.42 26.82 10.49
N ARG A 142 -28.64 26.55 10.91
CA ARG A 142 -29.83 27.18 10.31
C ARG A 142 -30.04 28.61 10.78
N GLY A 143 -29.62 28.94 12.00
CA GLY A 143 -29.74 30.27 12.59
C GLY A 143 -28.69 31.27 12.09
N LYS A 144 -28.61 32.42 12.77
CA LYS A 144 -27.76 33.56 12.39
C LYS A 144 -26.27 33.26 12.30
N LEU A 145 -25.77 32.30 13.09
CA LEU A 145 -24.36 31.92 13.06
C LEU A 145 -24.01 31.21 11.73
N GLY A 146 -24.95 30.46 11.16
CA GLY A 146 -24.79 29.82 9.87
C GLY A 146 -24.60 30.78 8.70
N ASP A 147 -25.08 32.02 8.80
CA ASP A 147 -24.88 33.06 7.77
C ASP A 147 -23.39 33.43 7.59
N LYS A 148 -22.54 33.09 8.58
CA LYS A 148 -21.09 33.28 8.50
C LYS A 148 -20.37 32.18 7.72
N LEU A 149 -21.01 31.02 7.50
CA LEU A 149 -20.44 29.88 6.78
C LEU A 149 -20.51 30.12 5.25
N THR A 150 -19.55 30.88 4.74
CA THR A 150 -19.60 31.38 3.34
C THR A 150 -18.38 31.01 2.52
N SER A 151 -17.31 30.46 3.11
CA SER A 151 -16.07 30.18 2.38
C SER A 151 -16.18 28.98 1.44
N GLU A 152 -16.91 27.94 1.83
CA GLU A 152 -17.08 26.71 1.03
C GLU A 152 -18.43 26.67 0.31
N ILE A 153 -18.43 26.18 -0.94
CA ILE A 153 -19.64 25.98 -1.74
C ILE A 153 -20.56 25.00 -0.99
N GLN A 154 -21.79 25.42 -0.71
CA GLN A 154 -22.81 24.60 -0.04
C GLN A 154 -22.38 24.10 1.36
N SER A 155 -21.45 24.78 2.05
CA SER A 155 -21.03 24.39 3.41
C SER A 155 -22.21 24.25 4.36
N ARG A 156 -23.10 25.26 4.35
CA ARG A 156 -24.30 25.30 5.17
C ARG A 156 -25.25 24.14 4.83
N GLU A 157 -25.55 23.92 3.54
CA GLU A 157 -26.43 22.84 3.12
C GLU A 157 -25.84 21.46 3.42
N ASN A 158 -24.54 21.24 3.25
CA ASN A 158 -23.89 19.96 3.56
C ASN A 158 -23.90 19.68 5.07
N LYS A 159 -23.65 20.69 5.91
CA LYS A 159 -23.73 20.58 7.38
C LYS A 159 -25.17 20.34 7.85
N CYS A 160 -26.16 21.02 7.26
CA CYS A 160 -27.58 20.73 7.49
C CYS A 160 -27.94 19.28 7.09
N MET A 161 -27.52 18.83 5.89
CA MET A 161 -27.78 17.48 5.39
C MET A 161 -27.23 16.41 6.33
N ALA A 162 -26.01 16.59 6.82
CA ALA A 162 -25.40 15.68 7.79
C ALA A 162 -26.22 15.59 9.08
N MET A 163 -26.69 16.73 9.61
CA MET A 163 -27.54 16.74 10.82
C MET A 163 -28.91 16.13 10.58
N TYR A 164 -29.57 16.41 9.46
CA TYR A 164 -30.84 15.80 9.11
C TYR A 164 -30.74 14.26 9.05
N LYS A 165 -29.68 13.72 8.43
CA LYS A 165 -29.42 12.27 8.41
C LYS A 165 -29.25 11.69 9.81
N LYS A 166 -28.46 12.33 10.68
CA LYS A 166 -28.24 11.85 12.06
C LYS A 166 -29.50 11.94 12.93
N LEU A 167 -30.36 12.91 12.69
CA LEU A 167 -31.65 13.07 13.36
C LEU A 167 -32.75 12.18 12.76
N SER A 168 -32.46 11.43 11.69
CA SER A 168 -33.48 10.68 10.90
C SER A 168 -34.64 11.58 10.44
N ARG A 169 -34.33 12.84 10.10
CA ARG A 169 -35.28 13.81 9.54
C ARG A 169 -35.34 13.67 8.02
N TRP A 170 -35.96 12.58 7.58
CA TRP A 170 -36.03 12.22 6.17
C TRP A 170 -36.80 13.21 5.28
N PRO A 171 -37.90 13.86 5.72
CA PRO A 171 -38.58 14.86 4.91
C PRO A 171 -37.66 16.02 4.52
N GLU A 172 -36.93 16.58 5.50
CA GLU A 172 -35.99 17.67 5.26
C GLU A 172 -34.79 17.23 4.42
N CYS A 173 -34.26 16.02 4.62
CA CYS A 173 -33.24 15.44 3.74
C CYS A 173 -33.72 15.37 2.28
N ASN A 174 -34.97 14.94 2.07
CA ASN A 174 -35.55 14.79 0.75
C ASN A 174 -35.72 16.14 0.05
N ALA A 175 -36.38 17.08 0.71
CA ALA A 175 -36.62 18.42 0.18
C ALA A 175 -35.31 19.16 -0.12
N LEU A 176 -34.31 19.07 0.77
CA LEU A 176 -32.99 19.66 0.55
C LEU A 176 -32.28 19.02 -0.65
N SER A 177 -32.27 17.69 -0.75
CA SER A 177 -31.65 16.99 -1.88
C SER A 177 -32.31 17.37 -3.21
N ARG A 178 -33.64 17.41 -3.24
CA ARG A 178 -34.44 17.84 -4.40
C ARG A 178 -34.10 19.28 -4.79
N ARG A 179 -34.08 20.21 -3.83
CA ARG A 179 -33.73 21.62 -4.06
C ARG A 179 -32.32 21.78 -4.63
N LEU A 180 -31.36 20.99 -4.15
CA LEU A 180 -29.99 21.02 -4.64
C LEU A 180 -29.86 20.40 -6.03
N LEU A 181 -30.59 19.32 -6.32
CA LEU A 181 -30.66 18.71 -7.66
C LEU A 181 -31.37 19.59 -8.69
N LEU A 182 -32.33 20.40 -8.28
CA LEU A 182 -32.93 21.45 -9.12
C LEU A 182 -31.91 22.52 -9.50
N LYS A 183 -30.95 22.83 -8.62
CA LYS A 183 -29.87 23.78 -8.90
C LYS A 183 -28.75 23.16 -9.73
N ASN A 184 -28.39 21.92 -9.46
CA ASN A 184 -27.38 21.15 -10.19
C ASN A 184 -27.82 19.70 -10.37
N SER A 185 -28.34 19.38 -11.55
CA SER A 185 -28.89 18.07 -11.86
C SER A 185 -27.84 16.97 -12.10
N ASP A 186 -26.54 17.27 -12.00
CA ASP A 186 -25.43 16.32 -12.24
C ASP A 186 -24.71 15.91 -10.94
N ASP A 187 -25.24 16.32 -9.77
CA ASP A 187 -24.61 16.05 -8.48
C ASP A 187 -25.02 14.68 -7.88
N TRP A 188 -24.14 13.68 -8.03
CA TRP A 188 -24.43 12.29 -7.66
C TRP A 188 -24.71 12.07 -6.16
N GLN A 189 -24.04 12.79 -5.26
CA GLN A 189 -24.24 12.63 -3.81
C GLN A 189 -25.67 12.98 -3.38
N PHE A 190 -26.31 13.94 -4.05
CA PHE A 190 -27.67 14.33 -3.76
C PHE A 190 -28.70 13.40 -4.39
N TYR A 191 -28.40 12.73 -5.51
CA TYR A 191 -29.25 11.63 -5.99
C TYR A 191 -29.29 10.47 -5.00
N LEU A 192 -28.13 10.04 -4.49
CA LEU A 192 -28.07 8.97 -3.49
C LEU A 192 -28.87 9.34 -2.24
N THR A 193 -28.68 10.55 -1.73
CA THR A 193 -29.39 11.03 -0.54
C THR A 193 -30.89 11.21 -0.79
N TYR A 194 -31.27 11.73 -1.96
CA TYR A 194 -32.66 11.85 -2.38
C TYR A 194 -33.33 10.47 -2.38
N PHE A 195 -32.73 9.47 -3.04
CA PHE A 195 -33.30 8.12 -3.06
C PHE A 195 -33.34 7.51 -1.66
N ASP A 196 -32.27 7.59 -0.87
CA ASP A 196 -32.27 7.10 0.52
C ASP A 196 -33.45 7.68 1.30
N SER A 197 -33.67 8.99 1.19
CA SER A 197 -34.77 9.68 1.89
C SER A 197 -36.16 9.29 1.37
N VAL A 198 -36.39 9.20 0.06
CA VAL A 198 -37.70 8.79 -0.49
C VAL A 198 -38.06 7.40 0.01
N PHE A 199 -37.14 6.45 -0.08
CA PHE A 199 -37.42 5.07 0.31
C PHE A 199 -37.68 4.92 1.81
N ARG A 200 -37.02 5.73 2.65
CA ARG A 200 -37.34 5.81 4.09
C ARG A 200 -38.73 6.40 4.34
N LEU A 201 -39.11 7.43 3.60
CA LEU A 201 -40.44 8.04 3.72
C LEU A 201 -41.57 7.08 3.31
N ILE A 202 -41.33 6.25 2.27
CA ILE A 202 -42.25 5.18 1.86
C ILE A 202 -42.37 4.14 2.98
N GLU A 203 -41.25 3.70 3.55
CA GLU A 203 -41.21 2.74 4.67
C GLU A 203 -41.94 3.27 5.91
N GLU A 204 -41.77 4.56 6.22
CA GLU A 204 -42.43 5.24 7.34
C GLU A 204 -43.90 5.59 7.06
N ALA A 205 -44.40 5.33 5.85
CA ALA A 205 -45.73 5.72 5.39
C ALA A 205 -46.02 7.21 5.67
N TRP A 206 -45.02 8.06 5.45
CA TRP A 206 -45.11 9.48 5.77
C TRP A 206 -46.13 10.18 4.86
N THR A 207 -46.93 11.08 5.45
CA THR A 207 -47.91 11.90 4.73
C THR A 207 -47.65 13.38 4.98
N PRO A 208 -47.85 14.26 3.99
CA PRO A 208 -47.66 15.68 4.16
C PRO A 208 -48.61 16.27 5.22
N PRO A 209 -48.19 17.34 5.93
CA PRO A 209 -49.05 18.04 6.88
C PRO A 209 -50.24 18.69 6.15
N ALA A 210 -51.38 18.81 6.84
CA ALA A 210 -52.62 19.36 6.27
C ALA A 210 -52.54 20.87 5.96
N GLU A 211 -51.71 21.61 6.70
CA GLU A 211 -51.47 23.05 6.53
C GLU A 211 -49.96 23.35 6.63
N GLY A 212 -49.47 24.27 5.78
CA GLY A 212 -48.07 24.69 5.74
C GLY A 212 -47.22 23.99 4.67
N GLU A 213 -45.91 24.29 4.64
CA GLU A 213 -44.95 23.59 3.78
C GLU A 213 -44.74 22.15 4.25
N HIS A 214 -44.39 21.25 3.33
CA HIS A 214 -44.18 19.82 3.64
C HIS A 214 -43.06 19.60 4.67
N SER A 215 -42.02 20.44 4.64
CA SER A 215 -40.88 20.41 5.56
C SER A 215 -40.23 21.78 5.69
N LEU A 216 -39.23 21.90 6.57
CA LEU A 216 -38.41 23.11 6.75
C LEU A 216 -37.58 23.51 5.52
N GLU A 217 -37.50 22.65 4.51
CA GLU A 217 -36.77 22.86 3.25
C GLU A 217 -37.72 22.92 2.04
N GLY A 218 -39.03 22.91 2.29
CA GLY A 218 -40.08 22.97 1.28
C GLY A 218 -40.63 21.59 0.91
N GLU A 219 -40.96 21.43 -0.37
CA GLU A 219 -41.66 20.28 -0.94
C GLU A 219 -40.90 18.95 -0.80
N VAL A 220 -41.60 17.94 -0.28
CA VAL A 220 -41.13 16.58 -0.03
C VAL A 220 -41.84 15.59 -0.95
N HIS A 221 -41.08 14.66 -1.52
CA HIS A 221 -41.56 13.51 -2.28
C HIS A 221 -41.56 12.26 -1.39
N CYS A 222 -42.66 11.52 -1.38
CA CYS A 222 -42.90 10.43 -0.43
C CYS A 222 -43.40 9.13 -1.06
N SER A 223 -43.55 9.09 -2.39
CA SER A 223 -43.96 7.91 -3.14
C SER A 223 -42.97 7.53 -4.23
N ALA A 224 -43.07 6.29 -4.73
CA ALA A 224 -42.32 5.85 -5.90
C ALA A 224 -42.72 6.67 -7.13
N GLU A 225 -44.00 7.01 -7.28
CA GLU A 225 -44.52 7.88 -8.35
C GLU A 225 -43.84 9.25 -8.38
N ASP A 226 -43.69 9.90 -7.22
CA ASP A 226 -43.03 11.20 -7.12
C ASP A 226 -41.57 11.10 -7.55
N ALA A 227 -40.87 10.04 -7.12
CA ALA A 227 -39.49 9.81 -7.50
C ALA A 227 -39.32 9.54 -8.99
N VAL A 228 -40.16 8.67 -9.56
CA VAL A 228 -40.18 8.37 -11.00
C VAL A 228 -40.38 9.66 -11.79
N LYS A 229 -41.43 10.43 -11.46
CA LYS A 229 -41.75 11.68 -12.14
C LYS A 229 -40.60 12.68 -12.05
N PHE A 230 -40.01 12.86 -10.87
CA PHE A 230 -38.90 13.78 -10.68
C PHE A 230 -37.68 13.45 -11.55
N ILE A 231 -37.32 12.16 -11.63
CA ILE A 231 -36.18 11.73 -12.46
C ILE A 231 -36.50 11.89 -13.95
N GLU A 232 -37.72 11.59 -14.38
CA GLU A 232 -38.14 11.82 -15.77
C GLU A 232 -38.12 13.30 -16.15
N ASP A 233 -38.61 14.18 -15.27
CA ASP A 233 -38.55 15.64 -15.43
C ASP A 233 -37.10 16.12 -15.57
N ARG A 234 -36.19 15.59 -14.74
CA ARG A 234 -34.75 15.92 -14.82
C ARG A 234 -34.11 15.46 -16.12
N ILE A 235 -34.50 14.30 -16.65
CA ILE A 235 -34.02 13.82 -17.97
C ILE A 235 -34.56 14.70 -19.11
N MET A 236 -35.84 15.10 -19.04
CA MET A 236 -36.45 15.97 -20.05
C MET A 236 -35.75 17.34 -20.08
N GLU A 237 -35.53 17.95 -18.93
CA GLU A 237 -34.81 19.23 -18.80
C GLU A 237 -33.35 19.09 -19.27
N ALA A 238 -32.66 18.02 -18.86
CA ALA A 238 -31.31 17.73 -19.31
C ALA A 238 -31.19 17.58 -20.84
N SER A 239 -32.24 17.09 -21.49
CA SER A 239 -32.27 16.93 -22.96
C SER A 239 -32.44 18.24 -23.71
N GLN A 240 -32.93 19.30 -23.04
CA GLN A 240 -33.05 20.65 -23.60
C GLN A 240 -31.76 21.47 -23.42
N ASN A 241 -30.86 21.04 -22.53
CA ASN A 241 -29.61 21.72 -22.27
C ASN A 241 -28.57 21.46 -23.37
N ALA A 242 -27.82 22.50 -23.74
CA ALA A 242 -26.71 22.40 -24.69
C ALA A 242 -25.57 21.50 -24.18
N ARG A 243 -25.45 21.36 -22.85
CA ARG A 243 -24.51 20.44 -22.19
C ARG A 243 -25.22 19.15 -21.82
N HIS A 244 -24.78 18.04 -22.41
CA HIS A 244 -25.27 16.71 -22.04
C HIS A 244 -24.77 16.32 -20.64
N VAL A 245 -25.69 16.28 -19.67
CA VAL A 245 -25.42 15.85 -18.28
C VAL A 245 -25.70 14.35 -18.12
N ARG A 246 -24.91 13.68 -17.29
CA ARG A 246 -24.96 12.20 -17.13
C ARG A 246 -25.84 11.78 -15.96
N GLY A 247 -25.84 12.57 -14.89
CA GLY A 247 -26.49 12.31 -13.61
C GLY A 247 -27.92 11.82 -13.72
N PRO A 248 -28.83 12.51 -14.44
CA PRO A 248 -30.23 12.09 -14.53
C PRO A 248 -30.42 10.70 -15.16
N HIS A 249 -29.60 10.36 -16.16
CA HIS A 249 -29.67 9.06 -16.83
C HIS A 249 -29.18 7.92 -15.91
N LEU A 250 -28.10 8.14 -15.16
CA LEU A 250 -27.62 7.19 -14.17
C LEU A 250 -28.56 7.09 -12.97
N ALA A 251 -29.20 8.20 -12.57
CA ALA A 251 -30.18 8.24 -11.50
C ALA A 251 -31.41 7.39 -11.83
N LYS A 252 -31.82 7.35 -13.10
CA LYS A 252 -32.89 6.43 -13.56
C LYS A 252 -32.51 4.96 -13.38
N LEU A 253 -31.27 4.58 -13.70
CA LEU A 253 -30.75 3.21 -13.47
C LEU A 253 -30.61 2.87 -11.97
N GLU A 254 -30.24 3.84 -11.13
CA GLU A 254 -30.18 3.64 -9.68
C GLU A 254 -31.57 3.52 -9.05
N LEU A 255 -32.55 4.30 -9.53
CA LEU A 255 -33.93 4.21 -9.05
C LEU A 255 -34.55 2.83 -9.37
N ILE A 256 -34.38 2.33 -10.59
CA ILE A 256 -34.88 0.98 -10.96
C ILE A 256 -34.22 -0.11 -10.12
N ARG A 257 -32.91 -0.03 -9.86
CA ARG A 257 -32.22 -0.96 -8.95
C ARG A 257 -32.88 -1.00 -7.58
N ARG A 258 -33.14 0.15 -6.99
CA ARG A 258 -33.69 0.26 -5.63
C ARG A 258 -35.17 -0.16 -5.56
N LEU A 259 -35.96 0.15 -6.58
CA LEU A 259 -37.35 -0.34 -6.67
C LEU A 259 -37.38 -1.87 -6.76
N ARG A 260 -36.50 -2.47 -7.59
CA ARG A 260 -36.39 -3.92 -7.73
C ARG A 260 -35.94 -4.59 -6.43
N SER A 261 -34.97 -4.01 -5.71
CA SER A 261 -34.50 -4.58 -4.44
C SER A 261 -35.55 -4.58 -3.33
N GLN A 262 -36.52 -3.67 -3.40
CA GLN A 262 -37.66 -3.62 -2.47
C GLN A 262 -38.87 -4.43 -2.91
N GLY A 263 -38.85 -5.01 -4.13
CA GLY A 263 -40.00 -5.72 -4.69
C GLY A 263 -41.16 -4.80 -5.06
N CYS A 264 -40.90 -3.53 -5.36
CA CYS A 264 -41.92 -2.57 -5.77
C CYS A 264 -42.39 -2.85 -7.20
N ASN A 265 -43.70 -2.96 -7.39
CA ASN A 265 -44.29 -3.24 -8.71
C ASN A 265 -44.11 -2.08 -9.70
N ASP A 266 -43.82 -0.85 -9.26
CA ASP A 266 -43.75 0.33 -10.14
C ASP A 266 -42.51 0.39 -11.04
N GLU A 267 -41.60 -0.57 -10.96
CA GLU A 267 -40.40 -0.62 -11.81
C GLU A 267 -40.73 -0.61 -13.31
N TYR A 268 -41.86 -1.19 -13.73
CA TYR A 268 -42.28 -1.22 -15.14
C TYR A 268 -42.47 0.18 -15.73
N LYS A 269 -42.76 1.19 -14.89
CA LYS A 269 -42.96 2.58 -15.33
C LYS A 269 -41.66 3.22 -15.82
N LEU A 270 -40.50 2.73 -15.39
CA LEU A 270 -39.18 3.27 -15.77
C LEU A 270 -38.63 2.67 -17.07
N GLY A 271 -39.13 1.50 -17.48
CA GLY A 271 -38.65 0.75 -18.63
C GLY A 271 -37.61 -0.31 -18.28
N ASP A 272 -37.13 -1.02 -19.30
CA ASP A 272 -36.20 -2.14 -19.15
C ASP A 272 -34.75 -1.67 -18.97
N PRO A 273 -34.00 -2.14 -17.94
CA PRO A 273 -32.61 -1.74 -17.74
C PRO A 273 -31.70 -1.95 -18.96
N GLU A 274 -31.91 -3.03 -19.73
CA GLU A 274 -31.13 -3.30 -20.95
C GLU A 274 -31.26 -2.14 -21.95
N GLU A 275 -32.49 -1.72 -22.24
CA GLU A 275 -32.76 -0.60 -23.13
C GLU A 275 -32.27 0.74 -22.56
N LEU A 276 -32.39 0.95 -21.24
CA LEU A 276 -31.86 2.18 -20.61
C LEU A 276 -30.33 2.26 -20.70
N MET A 277 -29.62 1.16 -20.48
CA MET A 277 -28.16 1.08 -20.64
C MET A 277 -27.76 1.27 -22.10
N PHE A 278 -28.51 0.70 -23.05
CA PHE A 278 -28.31 0.90 -24.48
C PHE A 278 -28.49 2.37 -24.90
N GLN A 279 -29.54 3.04 -24.42
CA GLN A 279 -29.77 4.47 -24.67
C GLN A 279 -28.68 5.35 -24.06
N TYR A 280 -28.22 5.00 -22.86
CA TYR A 280 -27.09 5.65 -22.21
C TYR A 280 -25.83 5.52 -23.08
N PHE A 281 -25.52 4.32 -23.57
CA PHE A 281 -24.40 4.07 -24.47
C PHE A 281 -24.52 4.87 -25.77
N LYS A 282 -25.70 4.96 -26.38
CA LYS A 282 -25.92 5.81 -27.57
C LYS A 282 -25.56 7.29 -27.34
N LYS A 283 -25.83 7.80 -26.14
CA LYS A 283 -25.58 9.22 -25.79
C LYS A 283 -24.14 9.49 -25.38
N PHE A 284 -23.52 8.58 -24.63
CA PHE A 284 -22.22 8.81 -23.96
C PHE A 284 -21.13 7.82 -24.37
N GLY A 285 -21.39 6.90 -25.29
CA GLY A 285 -20.46 5.83 -25.69
C GLY A 285 -19.16 6.35 -26.33
N ASP A 286 -19.16 7.56 -26.88
CA ASP A 286 -17.96 8.23 -27.39
C ASP A 286 -17.11 8.85 -26.27
N LYS A 287 -17.51 8.70 -24.99
CA LYS A 287 -16.76 9.20 -23.83
C LYS A 287 -16.05 8.05 -23.10
N PRO A 288 -14.79 8.23 -22.68
CA PRO A 288 -14.05 7.21 -21.93
C PRO A 288 -14.73 6.73 -20.63
N CYS A 289 -15.55 7.57 -20.00
CA CYS A 289 -16.27 7.23 -18.76
C CYS A 289 -17.50 6.34 -18.97
N CYS A 290 -17.94 6.08 -20.20
CA CYS A 290 -19.14 5.26 -20.44
C CYS A 290 -19.04 3.88 -19.79
N PHE A 291 -17.86 3.25 -19.87
CA PHE A 291 -17.61 1.97 -19.22
C PHE A 291 -17.75 2.05 -17.70
N THR A 292 -17.10 3.02 -17.03
CA THR A 292 -17.11 3.12 -15.57
C THR A 292 -18.51 3.42 -15.03
N ASP A 293 -19.28 4.21 -15.78
CA ASP A 293 -20.64 4.59 -15.44
C ASP A 293 -21.59 3.39 -15.59
N LEU A 294 -21.46 2.58 -16.65
CA LEU A 294 -22.28 1.37 -16.85
C LEU A 294 -21.83 0.18 -15.99
N LYS A 295 -20.54 0.08 -15.65
CA LYS A 295 -19.96 -1.03 -14.87
C LYS A 295 -20.71 -1.26 -13.57
N VAL A 296 -21.11 -0.18 -12.89
CA VAL A 296 -21.81 -0.33 -11.62
C VAL A 296 -23.21 -0.87 -11.77
N PHE A 297 -23.87 -0.76 -12.95
CA PHE A 297 -25.26 -1.16 -13.26
C PHE A 297 -25.42 -2.47 -14.01
N VAL A 298 -24.30 -3.15 -14.31
CA VAL A 298 -24.31 -4.39 -15.08
C VAL A 298 -25.02 -5.56 -14.36
N ASP A 299 -25.18 -5.47 -13.04
CA ASP A 299 -25.94 -6.42 -12.22
C ASP A 299 -27.44 -6.43 -12.51
N LEU A 300 -27.96 -5.37 -13.16
CA LEU A 300 -29.35 -5.29 -13.61
C LEU A 300 -29.63 -6.15 -14.85
N LEU A 301 -28.58 -6.57 -15.56
CA LEU A 301 -28.70 -7.43 -16.75
C LEU A 301 -28.71 -8.91 -16.34
N PRO A 302 -29.73 -9.69 -16.75
CA PRO A 302 -29.72 -11.14 -16.67
C PRO A 302 -28.56 -11.75 -17.45
N ALA A 303 -27.89 -12.76 -16.89
CA ALA A 303 -26.76 -13.45 -17.53
C ALA A 303 -27.08 -13.99 -18.94
N ALA A 304 -28.33 -14.40 -19.18
CA ALA A 304 -28.79 -14.90 -20.48
C ALA A 304 -28.86 -13.82 -21.58
N GLN A 305 -28.96 -12.54 -21.21
CA GLN A 305 -29.11 -11.41 -22.14
C GLN A 305 -27.77 -10.74 -22.48
N CYS A 306 -26.69 -11.05 -21.76
CA CYS A 306 -25.38 -10.42 -21.94
C CYS A 306 -24.88 -10.43 -23.39
N THR A 307 -24.96 -11.57 -24.08
CA THR A 307 -24.53 -11.68 -25.49
C THR A 307 -25.43 -10.88 -26.43
N GLN A 308 -26.75 -10.89 -26.19
CA GLN A 308 -27.70 -10.12 -27.00
C GLN A 308 -27.48 -8.62 -26.84
N PHE A 309 -27.28 -8.15 -25.61
CA PHE A 309 -27.00 -6.76 -25.29
C PHE A 309 -25.72 -6.26 -25.98
N ILE A 310 -24.63 -7.03 -25.93
CA ILE A 310 -23.38 -6.68 -26.65
C ILE A 310 -23.62 -6.58 -28.17
N ASN A 311 -24.36 -7.53 -28.76
CA ASN A 311 -24.69 -7.47 -30.19
C ASN A 311 -25.54 -6.24 -30.53
N GLN A 312 -26.47 -5.85 -29.66
CA GLN A 312 -27.27 -4.64 -29.82
C GLN A 312 -26.39 -3.37 -29.79
N LEU A 313 -25.43 -3.29 -28.85
CA LEU A 313 -24.47 -2.18 -28.78
C LEU A 313 -23.59 -2.12 -30.02
N LEU A 314 -23.05 -3.25 -30.49
CA LEU A 314 -22.24 -3.31 -31.72
C LEU A 314 -23.03 -2.80 -32.93
N GLY A 315 -24.32 -3.10 -33.02
CA GLY A 315 -25.18 -2.71 -34.14
C GLY A 315 -25.33 -1.20 -34.37
N VAL A 316 -24.95 -0.36 -33.39
CA VAL A 316 -25.04 1.11 -33.51
C VAL A 316 -23.68 1.79 -33.62
N VAL A 317 -22.59 1.05 -33.50
CA VAL A 317 -21.25 1.60 -33.69
C VAL A 317 -20.97 1.73 -35.19
N PRO A 318 -20.58 2.92 -35.70
CA PRO A 318 -20.32 3.11 -37.12
C PRO A 318 -18.96 2.52 -37.51
N LEU A 319 -18.97 1.22 -37.83
CA LEU A 319 -17.84 0.47 -38.36
C LEU A 319 -17.92 0.34 -39.88
N SER A 320 -16.77 0.16 -40.54
CA SER A 320 -16.71 -0.14 -41.97
C SER A 320 -17.38 -1.47 -42.30
N THR A 321 -17.85 -1.63 -43.55
CA THR A 321 -18.46 -2.89 -43.99
C THR A 321 -17.42 -4.02 -43.94
N PRO A 322 -17.67 -5.11 -43.20
CA PRO A 322 -16.79 -6.26 -43.22
C PRO A 322 -16.80 -6.86 -44.63
N THR A 323 -15.61 -7.18 -45.14
CA THR A 323 -15.46 -8.01 -46.35
C THR A 323 -14.84 -9.34 -45.94
N GLU A 324 -14.99 -10.39 -46.75
CA GLU A 324 -14.58 -11.76 -46.41
C GLU A 324 -13.13 -11.86 -45.88
N ASP A 325 -12.25 -10.92 -46.29
CA ASP A 325 -10.84 -10.84 -45.89
C ASP A 325 -10.47 -9.64 -45.00
N LYS A 326 -11.40 -8.75 -44.61
CA LYS A 326 -11.07 -7.54 -43.82
C LYS A 326 -12.02 -7.30 -42.65
N LEU A 327 -11.40 -7.13 -41.49
CA LEU A 327 -12.05 -6.74 -40.24
C LEU A 327 -12.80 -5.41 -40.39
N ALA A 328 -13.99 -5.30 -39.80
CA ALA A 328 -14.70 -4.03 -39.68
C ALA A 328 -13.90 -3.08 -38.77
N LEU A 329 -13.63 -1.84 -39.19
CA LEU A 329 -12.79 -0.88 -38.47
C LEU A 329 -13.56 0.42 -38.23
N PRO A 330 -13.27 1.16 -37.14
CA PRO A 330 -13.88 2.47 -36.90
C PRO A 330 -13.37 3.52 -37.91
N GLY A 331 -14.27 4.42 -38.33
CA GLY A 331 -13.95 5.50 -39.27
C GLY A 331 -13.42 6.79 -38.62
N ASP A 332 -13.69 6.99 -37.32
CA ASP A 332 -13.24 8.15 -36.55
C ASP A 332 -12.98 7.80 -35.08
N ILE A 333 -12.48 8.79 -34.31
CA ILE A 333 -12.15 8.64 -32.88
C ILE A 333 -13.39 8.33 -32.03
N ARG A 334 -14.56 8.85 -32.39
CA ARG A 334 -15.81 8.63 -31.63
C ARG A 334 -16.28 7.19 -31.78
N ALA A 335 -16.31 6.69 -33.01
CA ALA A 335 -16.61 5.30 -33.35
C ALA A 335 -15.61 4.34 -32.69
N LEU A 336 -14.33 4.71 -32.67
CA LEU A 336 -13.28 3.94 -32.01
C LEU A 336 -13.53 3.82 -30.51
N GLN A 337 -13.84 4.93 -29.83
CA GLN A 337 -14.12 4.95 -28.40
C GLN A 337 -15.41 4.20 -28.05
N GLN A 338 -16.45 4.30 -28.88
CA GLN A 338 -17.69 3.52 -28.74
C GLN A 338 -17.39 2.03 -28.84
N HIS A 339 -16.69 1.58 -29.89
CA HIS A 339 -16.31 0.19 -30.03
C HIS A 339 -15.47 -0.30 -28.85
N LEU A 340 -14.50 0.50 -28.41
CA LEU A 340 -13.64 0.17 -27.26
C LEU A 340 -14.47 -0.05 -26.00
N CYS A 341 -15.47 0.80 -25.73
CA CYS A 341 -16.39 0.62 -24.62
C CYS A 341 -17.17 -0.70 -24.74
N VAL A 342 -17.63 -1.07 -25.95
CA VAL A 342 -18.30 -2.37 -26.17
C VAL A 342 -17.37 -3.54 -25.86
N VAL A 343 -16.10 -3.47 -26.26
CA VAL A 343 -15.09 -4.49 -25.92
C VAL A 343 -14.85 -4.59 -24.42
N GLN A 344 -14.75 -3.46 -23.73
CA GLN A 344 -14.62 -3.41 -22.27
C GLN A 344 -15.83 -4.03 -21.56
N LEU A 345 -17.05 -3.74 -22.04
CA LEU A 345 -18.28 -4.37 -21.53
C LEU A 345 -18.34 -5.87 -21.85
N THR A 346 -17.87 -6.28 -23.04
CA THR A 346 -17.77 -7.69 -23.43
C THR A 346 -16.87 -8.48 -22.47
N ARG A 347 -15.72 -7.90 -22.10
CA ARG A 347 -14.83 -8.44 -21.06
C ARG A 347 -15.51 -8.49 -19.70
N LEU A 348 -16.14 -7.39 -19.26
CA LEU A 348 -16.80 -7.27 -17.95
C LEU A 348 -17.96 -8.26 -17.78
N LEU A 349 -18.68 -8.57 -18.86
CA LEU A 349 -19.76 -9.56 -18.88
C LEU A 349 -19.25 -11.01 -18.93
N GLY A 350 -17.93 -11.23 -18.87
CA GLY A 350 -17.32 -12.56 -18.82
C GLY A 350 -17.19 -13.27 -20.17
N LEU A 351 -17.55 -12.62 -21.28
CA LEU A 351 -17.63 -13.28 -22.59
C LEU A 351 -16.26 -13.69 -23.14
N TYR A 352 -15.17 -13.01 -22.77
CA TYR A 352 -13.81 -13.45 -23.11
C TYR A 352 -13.29 -14.57 -22.20
N HIS A 353 -13.82 -14.71 -20.99
CA HIS A 353 -13.36 -15.73 -20.03
C HIS A 353 -13.91 -17.12 -20.35
N ILE A 354 -15.07 -17.20 -21.01
CA ILE A 354 -15.70 -18.47 -21.45
C ILE A 354 -15.10 -19.05 -22.74
N MET A 355 -14.31 -18.26 -23.47
CA MET A 355 -13.71 -18.67 -24.74
C MET A 355 -12.60 -19.70 -24.54
N ASP A 356 -12.44 -20.60 -25.51
CA ASP A 356 -11.27 -21.48 -25.55
C ASP A 356 -10.00 -20.70 -25.94
N LYS A 357 -8.84 -21.35 -25.82
CA LYS A 357 -7.54 -20.77 -26.14
C LYS A 357 -7.46 -20.21 -27.57
N SER A 358 -7.96 -20.95 -28.56
CA SER A 358 -7.89 -20.55 -29.98
C SER A 358 -8.71 -19.28 -30.23
N GLN A 359 -9.89 -19.23 -29.64
CA GLN A 359 -10.78 -18.07 -29.67
C GLN A 359 -10.15 -16.87 -28.96
N LYS A 360 -9.57 -17.04 -27.76
CA LYS A 360 -8.84 -15.99 -27.03
C LYS A 360 -7.69 -15.42 -27.85
N LEU A 361 -6.90 -16.26 -28.52
CA LEU A 361 -5.84 -15.80 -29.44
C LEU A 361 -6.40 -15.08 -30.67
N GLY A 362 -7.58 -15.49 -31.16
CA GLY A 362 -8.32 -14.76 -32.19
C GLY A 362 -8.69 -13.35 -31.76
N VAL A 363 -9.21 -13.20 -30.53
CA VAL A 363 -9.51 -11.90 -29.93
C VAL A 363 -8.25 -11.04 -29.80
N VAL A 364 -7.14 -11.59 -29.32
CA VAL A 364 -5.85 -10.86 -29.24
C VAL A 364 -5.44 -10.31 -30.61
N ARG A 365 -5.52 -11.11 -31.67
CA ARG A 365 -5.21 -10.65 -33.04
C ARG A 365 -6.15 -9.54 -33.49
N GLU A 366 -7.45 -9.66 -33.24
CA GLU A 366 -8.42 -8.62 -33.58
C GLU A 366 -8.13 -7.30 -32.85
N LEU A 367 -7.90 -7.36 -31.53
CA LEU A 367 -7.61 -6.19 -30.72
C LEU A 367 -6.33 -5.50 -31.16
N MET A 368 -5.29 -6.25 -31.54
CA MET A 368 -4.05 -5.67 -32.03
C MET A 368 -4.17 -5.05 -33.42
N LEU A 369 -4.97 -5.62 -34.32
CA LEU A 369 -5.30 -4.98 -35.60
C LEU A 369 -6.02 -3.65 -35.38
N ARG A 370 -6.96 -3.60 -34.42
CA ARG A 370 -7.67 -2.37 -34.05
C ARG A 370 -6.75 -1.35 -33.37
N TYR A 371 -5.82 -1.81 -32.53
CA TYR A 371 -4.80 -0.96 -31.92
C TYR A 371 -3.97 -0.24 -32.99
N GLN A 372 -3.41 -1.00 -33.94
CA GLN A 372 -2.58 -0.48 -35.02
C GLN A 372 -3.33 0.50 -35.92
N HIS A 373 -4.57 0.16 -36.34
CA HIS A 373 -5.44 1.07 -37.08
C HIS A 373 -5.70 2.36 -36.29
N GLY A 374 -5.94 2.24 -34.98
CA GLY A 374 -6.22 3.37 -34.12
C GLY A 374 -5.07 4.38 -33.97
N LEU A 375 -3.82 3.94 -34.17
CA LEU A 375 -2.64 4.83 -34.16
C LEU A 375 -2.68 5.86 -35.30
N GLU A 376 -3.42 5.60 -36.38
CA GLU A 376 -3.60 6.56 -37.47
C GLU A 376 -4.29 7.85 -37.00
N PHE A 377 -5.23 7.74 -36.07
CA PHE A 377 -5.98 8.88 -35.54
C PHE A 377 -5.16 9.73 -34.55
N GLY A 378 -4.15 9.15 -33.91
CA GLY A 378 -3.35 9.80 -32.88
C GLY A 378 -1.93 10.22 -33.31
N ARG A 379 -1.64 10.25 -34.62
CA ARG A 379 -0.32 10.66 -35.14
C ARG A 379 0.11 12.08 -34.72
N SER A 380 -0.85 12.96 -34.47
CA SER A 380 -0.62 14.34 -34.03
C SER A 380 -0.67 14.52 -32.51
N CYS A 381 -0.91 13.47 -31.73
CA CYS A 381 -0.94 13.55 -30.27
C CYS A 381 0.42 13.98 -29.73
N LEU A 382 0.39 14.80 -28.68
CA LEU A 382 1.61 15.10 -27.93
C LEU A 382 2.09 13.84 -27.22
N LYS A 383 3.40 13.72 -26.96
CA LYS A 383 3.95 12.56 -26.23
C LYS A 383 3.38 12.37 -24.82
N THR A 384 2.80 13.44 -24.26
CA THR A 384 2.14 13.46 -22.95
C THR A 384 0.67 13.02 -23.00
N GLU A 385 0.07 12.97 -24.19
CA GLU A 385 -1.28 12.49 -24.42
C GLU A 385 -1.25 11.00 -24.74
N LEU A 386 -2.26 10.26 -24.26
CA LEU A 386 -2.40 8.85 -24.59
C LEU A 386 -2.92 8.70 -26.02
N GLN A 387 -2.52 7.61 -26.69
CA GLN A 387 -3.14 7.26 -27.96
C GLN A 387 -4.59 6.82 -27.73
N PHE A 388 -5.48 7.17 -28.65
CA PHE A 388 -6.91 6.85 -28.53
C PHE A 388 -7.20 5.34 -28.48
N SER A 389 -6.29 4.52 -28.99
CA SER A 389 -6.42 3.07 -29.08
C SER A 389 -5.63 2.28 -28.03
N ASP A 390 -4.92 2.91 -27.10
CA ASP A 390 -4.04 2.24 -26.13
C ASP A 390 -4.73 1.10 -25.36
N TYR A 391 -6.01 1.27 -25.03
CA TYR A 391 -6.74 0.27 -24.25
C TYR A 391 -7.07 -1.01 -25.04
N TYR A 392 -7.02 -0.99 -26.38
CA TYR A 392 -7.06 -2.23 -27.15
C TYR A 392 -5.82 -3.10 -26.87
N CYS A 393 -4.64 -2.49 -26.79
CA CYS A 393 -3.41 -3.19 -26.41
C CYS A 393 -3.51 -3.72 -24.97
N LEU A 394 -3.99 -2.92 -24.01
CA LEU A 394 -4.20 -3.38 -22.63
C LEU A 394 -5.16 -4.59 -22.55
N LEU A 395 -6.28 -4.55 -23.28
CA LEU A 395 -7.23 -5.65 -23.34
C LEU A 395 -6.60 -6.91 -23.96
N ALA A 396 -5.81 -6.77 -25.03
CA ALA A 396 -5.08 -7.87 -25.63
C ALA A 396 -4.08 -8.51 -24.64
N VAL A 397 -3.33 -7.67 -23.92
CA VAL A 397 -2.40 -8.08 -22.86
C VAL A 397 -3.12 -8.82 -21.74
N HIS A 398 -4.28 -8.32 -21.29
CA HIS A 398 -5.05 -9.01 -20.24
C HIS A 398 -5.51 -10.41 -20.71
N VAL A 399 -5.95 -10.55 -21.97
CA VAL A 399 -6.32 -11.86 -22.52
C VAL A 399 -5.10 -12.79 -22.61
N LEU A 400 -3.92 -12.29 -23.00
CA LEU A 400 -2.68 -13.06 -22.99
C LEU A 400 -2.28 -13.50 -21.58
N THR A 401 -2.44 -12.62 -20.58
CA THR A 401 -2.16 -12.99 -19.18
C THR A 401 -3.14 -14.03 -18.64
N ASP A 402 -4.41 -14.02 -19.11
CA ASP A 402 -5.37 -15.09 -18.77
C ASP A 402 -4.89 -16.43 -19.36
N ILE A 403 -4.48 -16.46 -20.63
CA ILE A 403 -3.93 -17.66 -21.29
C ILE A 403 -2.71 -18.17 -20.52
N TRP A 404 -1.79 -17.28 -20.16
CA TRP A 404 -0.59 -17.64 -19.40
C TRP A 404 -0.94 -18.26 -18.04
N ARG A 405 -1.87 -17.66 -17.30
CA ARG A 405 -2.25 -18.15 -15.97
C ARG A 405 -3.10 -19.42 -15.98
N GLU A 406 -4.00 -19.58 -16.95
CA GLU A 406 -4.91 -20.72 -17.04
C GLU A 406 -4.23 -21.95 -17.68
N ALA A 407 -3.38 -21.75 -18.70
CA ALA A 407 -2.75 -22.84 -19.44
C ALA A 407 -1.26 -23.04 -19.12
N GLY A 408 -0.62 -22.14 -18.37
CA GLY A 408 0.81 -22.19 -18.06
C GLY A 408 1.71 -21.96 -19.28
N GLU A 409 1.21 -21.26 -20.30
CA GLU A 409 1.89 -21.12 -21.58
C GLU A 409 2.79 -19.89 -21.63
N GLU A 410 4.10 -20.13 -21.65
CA GLU A 410 5.10 -19.07 -21.55
C GLU A 410 5.16 -18.16 -22.79
N THR A 411 4.76 -18.63 -23.97
CA THR A 411 4.76 -17.82 -25.19
C THR A 411 3.82 -16.61 -25.07
N ALA A 412 2.71 -16.76 -24.34
CA ALA A 412 1.74 -15.70 -24.14
C ALA A 412 2.31 -14.52 -23.33
N VAL A 413 3.15 -14.78 -22.33
CA VAL A 413 3.76 -13.71 -21.52
C VAL A 413 4.84 -12.94 -22.29
N TRP A 414 5.61 -13.62 -23.15
CA TRP A 414 6.56 -12.94 -24.04
C TRP A 414 5.86 -12.07 -25.07
N GLN A 415 4.75 -12.56 -25.62
CA GLN A 415 3.91 -11.76 -26.52
C GLN A 415 3.35 -10.54 -25.77
N ALA A 416 2.82 -10.72 -24.55
CA ALA A 416 2.31 -9.62 -23.74
C ALA A 416 3.37 -8.52 -23.48
N LEU A 417 4.61 -8.90 -23.12
CA LEU A 417 5.71 -7.95 -22.96
C LEU A 417 6.07 -7.24 -24.25
N THR A 418 6.08 -7.96 -25.37
CA THR A 418 6.35 -7.38 -26.71
C THR A 418 5.31 -6.31 -27.04
N LEU A 419 4.02 -6.62 -26.85
CA LEU A 419 2.91 -5.68 -27.09
C LEU A 419 2.97 -4.45 -26.19
N LEU A 420 3.33 -4.64 -24.91
CA LEU A 420 3.46 -3.53 -23.96
C LEU A 420 4.66 -2.62 -24.28
N GLU A 421 5.81 -3.19 -24.66
CA GLU A 421 6.98 -2.41 -25.07
C GLU A 421 6.72 -1.64 -26.36
N GLU A 422 6.10 -2.28 -27.37
CA GLU A 422 5.66 -1.62 -28.61
C GLU A 422 4.69 -0.47 -28.26
N GLY A 423 3.66 -0.76 -27.47
CA GLY A 423 2.67 0.22 -27.03
C GLY A 423 3.28 1.41 -26.31
N LEU A 424 4.27 1.16 -25.45
CA LEU A 424 4.97 2.21 -24.72
C LEU A 424 5.83 3.10 -25.64
N THR A 425 6.31 2.60 -26.78
CA THR A 425 7.01 3.46 -27.76
C THR A 425 6.07 4.45 -28.45
N HIS A 426 4.83 4.06 -28.70
CA HIS A 426 3.80 4.92 -29.29
C HIS A 426 3.13 5.85 -28.26
N SER A 427 3.05 5.41 -26.99
CA SER A 427 2.41 6.15 -25.89
C SER A 427 3.29 6.14 -24.62
N PRO A 428 4.41 6.89 -24.60
CA PRO A 428 5.43 6.83 -23.55
C PRO A 428 4.96 7.35 -22.18
N SER A 429 3.86 8.10 -22.15
CA SER A 429 3.23 8.61 -20.93
C SER A 429 2.16 7.66 -20.35
N ASN A 430 1.88 6.51 -20.98
CA ASN A 430 0.89 5.58 -20.49
C ASN A 430 1.35 4.85 -19.21
N ALA A 431 0.79 5.24 -18.06
CA ALA A 431 1.12 4.65 -16.77
C ALA A 431 0.70 3.18 -16.66
N GLN A 432 -0.41 2.76 -17.30
CA GLN A 432 -0.89 1.38 -17.23
C GLN A 432 0.06 0.42 -17.95
N PHE A 433 0.64 0.81 -19.10
CA PHE A 433 1.69 0.03 -19.74
C PHE A 433 2.91 -0.14 -18.84
N LYS A 434 3.39 0.95 -18.24
CA LYS A 434 4.55 0.89 -17.32
C LYS A 434 4.26 0.01 -16.11
N LEU A 435 3.10 0.15 -15.47
CA LEU A 435 2.71 -0.64 -14.30
C LEU A 435 2.59 -2.14 -14.65
N LEU A 436 2.00 -2.50 -15.80
CA LEU A 436 1.91 -3.88 -16.24
C LEU A 436 3.28 -4.46 -16.61
N LEU A 437 4.14 -3.71 -17.29
CA LEU A 437 5.52 -4.12 -17.54
C LEU A 437 6.26 -4.37 -16.22
N VAL A 438 6.15 -3.45 -15.24
CA VAL A 438 6.71 -3.64 -13.90
C VAL A 438 6.23 -4.96 -13.29
N ARG A 439 4.92 -5.23 -13.36
CA ARG A 439 4.33 -6.43 -12.78
C ARG A 439 4.80 -7.71 -13.47
N ILE A 440 4.77 -7.75 -14.80
CA ILE A 440 5.16 -8.93 -15.58
C ILE A 440 6.66 -9.19 -15.46
N TYR A 441 7.51 -8.16 -15.59
CA TYR A 441 8.95 -8.32 -15.41
C TYR A 441 9.30 -8.87 -14.02
N CYS A 442 8.71 -8.33 -12.95
CA CYS A 442 8.88 -8.86 -11.59
C CYS A 442 8.44 -10.32 -11.48
N MET A 443 7.30 -10.70 -12.06
CA MET A 443 6.83 -12.10 -12.04
C MET A 443 7.72 -13.04 -12.85
N LEU A 444 8.37 -12.56 -13.92
CA LEU A 444 9.39 -13.30 -14.66
C LEU A 444 10.76 -13.31 -13.98
N GLY A 445 10.94 -12.60 -12.85
CA GLY A 445 12.22 -12.52 -12.13
C GLY A 445 13.22 -11.50 -12.66
N ALA A 446 12.81 -10.61 -13.56
CA ALA A 446 13.62 -9.51 -14.08
C ALA A 446 13.26 -8.19 -13.38
N PHE A 447 14.25 -7.51 -12.80
CA PHE A 447 14.05 -6.29 -12.02
C PHE A 447 14.85 -5.09 -12.52
N GLU A 448 15.93 -5.29 -13.27
CA GLU A 448 16.67 -4.18 -13.90
C GLU A 448 15.75 -3.24 -14.73
N PRO A 449 14.91 -3.73 -15.68
CA PRO A 449 14.00 -2.86 -16.42
C PRO A 449 12.90 -2.22 -15.56
N VAL A 450 12.58 -2.81 -14.40
CA VAL A 450 11.55 -2.32 -13.48
C VAL A 450 11.96 -0.99 -12.86
N VAL A 451 13.25 -0.83 -12.55
CA VAL A 451 13.78 0.42 -11.97
C VAL A 451 13.62 1.59 -12.94
N ASP A 452 13.93 1.38 -14.22
CA ASP A 452 13.80 2.41 -15.25
C ASP A 452 12.34 2.77 -15.52
N LEU A 453 11.46 1.76 -15.60
CA LEU A 453 10.03 1.96 -15.80
C LEU A 453 9.39 2.72 -14.63
N TYR A 454 9.74 2.35 -13.39
CA TYR A 454 9.24 3.03 -12.20
C TYR A 454 9.79 4.45 -12.08
N SER A 455 11.05 4.67 -12.43
CA SER A 455 11.62 6.02 -12.49
C SER A 455 10.92 6.88 -13.56
N SER A 456 10.54 6.29 -14.68
CA SER A 456 9.76 6.94 -15.74
C SER A 456 8.30 7.24 -15.36
N LEU A 457 7.74 6.57 -14.34
CA LEU A 457 6.45 6.95 -13.75
C LEU A 457 6.53 8.24 -12.94
N ASP A 458 7.74 8.68 -12.56
CA ASP A 458 7.98 9.88 -11.74
C ASP A 458 7.20 9.87 -10.41
N ALA A 459 7.17 8.70 -9.76
CA ALA A 459 6.44 8.50 -8.51
C ALA A 459 7.01 9.36 -7.37
N LYS A 460 6.17 10.23 -6.79
CA LYS A 460 6.55 11.25 -5.81
C LYS A 460 5.69 11.21 -4.54
N HIS A 461 6.29 11.63 -3.43
CA HIS A 461 5.62 11.86 -2.16
C HIS A 461 4.74 10.67 -1.74
N ILE A 462 3.42 10.87 -1.61
CA ILE A 462 2.45 9.86 -1.16
C ILE A 462 2.48 8.58 -2.00
N GLN A 463 2.90 8.67 -3.27
CA GLN A 463 3.02 7.51 -4.15
C GLN A 463 4.08 6.51 -3.66
N HIS A 464 5.06 6.93 -2.85
CA HIS A 464 5.99 6.00 -2.20
C HIS A 464 5.30 5.09 -1.18
N ASP A 465 4.16 5.48 -0.60
CA ASP A 465 3.36 4.61 0.28
C ASP A 465 2.36 3.76 -0.52
N THR A 466 1.75 4.35 -1.56
CA THR A 466 0.65 3.70 -2.28
C THR A 466 1.11 2.76 -3.41
N ILE A 467 2.17 3.09 -4.16
CA ILE A 467 2.68 2.25 -5.28
C ILE A 467 4.15 1.82 -5.11
N GLY A 468 4.87 2.39 -4.14
CA GLY A 468 6.27 2.04 -3.85
C GLY A 468 6.49 0.57 -3.46
N TYR A 469 5.44 -0.10 -2.98
CA TYR A 469 5.47 -1.54 -2.67
C TYR A 469 5.84 -2.39 -3.90
N LEU A 470 5.53 -1.94 -5.12
CA LEU A 470 5.89 -2.64 -6.36
C LEU A 470 7.40 -2.77 -6.55
N LEU A 471 8.20 -1.87 -5.97
CA LEU A 471 9.66 -1.99 -5.96
C LEU A 471 10.15 -2.79 -4.76
N THR A 472 9.77 -2.37 -3.55
CA THR A 472 10.36 -2.92 -2.31
C THR A 472 10.03 -4.39 -2.10
N ARG A 473 8.90 -4.86 -2.64
CA ARG A 473 8.50 -6.27 -2.61
C ARG A 473 9.46 -7.16 -3.39
N TYR A 474 10.03 -6.67 -4.50
CA TYR A 474 10.75 -7.50 -5.46
C TYR A 474 12.26 -7.22 -5.52
N ALA A 475 12.72 -5.98 -5.28
CA ALA A 475 14.11 -5.60 -5.47
C ALA A 475 15.10 -6.53 -4.73
N ALA A 476 14.94 -6.66 -3.41
CA ALA A 476 15.78 -7.56 -2.61
C ALA A 476 15.49 -9.04 -2.90
N SER A 477 14.21 -9.37 -3.18
CA SER A 477 13.75 -10.73 -3.49
C SER A 477 14.42 -11.34 -4.72
N LEU A 478 14.77 -10.49 -5.68
CA LEU A 478 15.40 -10.86 -6.95
C LEU A 478 16.91 -10.57 -6.97
N GLY A 479 17.52 -10.33 -5.80
CA GLY A 479 18.97 -10.22 -5.66
C GLY A 479 19.58 -8.90 -6.16
N GLN A 480 18.76 -7.86 -6.28
CA GLN A 480 19.16 -6.54 -6.78
C GLN A 480 19.31 -5.59 -5.59
N TYR A 481 20.36 -5.80 -4.81
CA TYR A 481 20.56 -5.17 -3.51
C TYR A 481 20.83 -3.66 -3.64
N ALA A 482 21.50 -3.20 -4.71
CA ALA A 482 21.69 -1.78 -4.97
C ALA A 482 20.34 -1.06 -5.18
N ALA A 483 19.50 -1.62 -6.06
CA ALA A 483 18.17 -1.08 -6.33
C ALA A 483 17.24 -1.18 -5.11
N ALA A 484 17.32 -2.28 -4.33
CA ALA A 484 16.58 -2.45 -3.09
C ALA A 484 16.96 -1.39 -2.05
N SER A 485 18.26 -1.14 -1.90
CA SER A 485 18.83 -0.12 -1.02
C SER A 485 18.29 1.27 -1.38
N GLN A 486 18.31 1.62 -2.67
CA GLN A 486 17.80 2.89 -3.16
C GLN A 486 16.28 3.05 -2.97
N SER A 487 15.51 2.00 -3.28
CA SER A 487 14.05 1.98 -3.12
C SER A 487 13.65 2.20 -1.66
N CYS A 488 14.29 1.49 -0.73
CA CYS A 488 14.06 1.68 0.70
C CYS A 488 14.42 3.10 1.15
N ASN A 489 15.52 3.66 0.64
CA ASN A 489 15.93 5.02 0.98
C ASN A 489 14.94 6.08 0.51
N PHE A 490 14.36 5.94 -0.68
CA PHE A 490 13.33 6.87 -1.16
C PHE A 490 12.07 6.82 -0.28
N ALA A 491 11.57 5.63 0.03
CA ALA A 491 10.42 5.48 0.91
C ALA A 491 10.69 6.02 2.33
N LEU A 492 11.83 5.68 2.96
CA LEU A 492 12.18 6.21 4.29
C LEU A 492 12.33 7.72 4.31
N ARG A 493 12.90 8.33 3.26
CA ARG A 493 12.97 9.80 3.16
C ARG A 493 11.58 10.41 3.15
N PHE A 494 10.65 9.84 2.38
CA PHE A 494 9.26 10.29 2.37
C PHE A 494 8.60 10.19 3.75
N PHE A 495 8.61 9.02 4.40
CA PHE A 495 7.95 8.85 5.70
C PHE A 495 8.53 9.78 6.78
N HIS A 496 9.86 9.93 6.83
CA HIS A 496 10.51 10.80 7.80
C HIS A 496 10.28 12.30 7.52
N SER A 497 10.22 12.72 6.24
CA SER A 497 9.85 14.09 5.89
C SER A 497 8.39 14.36 6.24
N ASN A 498 7.49 13.43 5.93
CA ASN A 498 6.07 13.54 6.24
C ASN A 498 5.80 13.72 7.74
N GLN A 499 6.52 13.00 8.60
CA GLN A 499 6.43 13.18 10.06
C GLN A 499 6.73 14.62 10.51
N LYS A 500 7.72 15.25 9.88
CA LYS A 500 8.10 16.64 10.14
C LYS A 500 7.07 17.60 9.55
N ASP A 501 6.79 17.48 8.26
CA ASP A 501 6.01 18.43 7.48
C ASP A 501 4.54 18.46 7.96
N THR A 502 3.93 17.29 8.20
CA THR A 502 2.55 17.23 8.72
C THR A 502 2.43 17.90 10.08
N SER A 503 3.45 17.79 10.93
CA SER A 503 3.47 18.45 12.24
C SER A 503 3.55 19.98 12.12
N GLU A 504 4.21 20.51 11.07
CA GLU A 504 4.21 21.95 10.76
C GLU A 504 2.86 22.41 10.17
N TYR A 505 2.21 21.60 9.33
CA TYR A 505 0.88 21.93 8.81
C TYR A 505 -0.21 21.92 9.88
N ILE A 506 -0.11 21.07 10.90
CA ILE A 506 -0.99 21.12 12.08
C ILE A 506 -0.83 22.46 12.80
N ILE A 507 0.40 22.96 12.96
CA ILE A 507 0.68 24.29 13.55
C ILE A 507 0.05 25.40 12.69
N GLN A 508 0.17 25.31 11.36
CA GLN A 508 -0.42 26.29 10.45
C GLN A 508 -1.96 26.28 10.50
N ALA A 509 -2.58 25.11 10.65
CA ALA A 509 -4.03 25.00 10.77
C ALA A 509 -4.59 25.80 11.96
N TYR A 510 -3.90 25.79 13.12
CA TYR A 510 -4.26 26.66 14.24
C TYR A 510 -4.14 28.16 13.90
N LYS A 511 -3.09 28.56 13.18
CA LYS A 511 -2.84 29.96 12.82
C LYS A 511 -3.86 30.50 11.82
N TYR A 512 -4.29 29.68 10.86
CA TYR A 512 -5.27 30.05 9.84
C TYR A 512 -6.72 29.78 10.25
N GLY A 513 -6.96 29.20 11.42
CA GLY A 513 -8.32 28.89 11.89
C GLY A 513 -8.96 27.68 11.21
N ALA A 514 -8.19 26.81 10.57
CA ALA A 514 -8.68 25.59 9.92
C ALA A 514 -8.92 24.46 10.95
N PHE A 515 -9.80 24.70 11.93
CA PHE A 515 -9.97 23.80 13.06
C PHE A 515 -10.54 22.42 12.68
N GLU A 516 -11.44 22.37 11.69
CA GLU A 516 -12.04 21.13 11.19
C GLU A 516 -10.98 20.19 10.55
N LYS A 517 -9.90 20.76 10.01
CA LYS A 517 -8.80 20.01 9.37
C LYS A 517 -7.77 19.46 10.34
N ILE A 518 -7.70 19.95 11.58
CA ILE A 518 -6.73 19.45 12.55
C ILE A 518 -6.95 17.97 12.89
N PRO A 519 -8.19 17.49 13.20
CA PRO A 519 -8.45 16.06 13.36
C PRO A 519 -8.09 15.24 12.12
N GLU A 520 -8.40 15.74 10.92
CA GLU A 520 -8.07 15.09 9.65
C GLU A 520 -6.54 14.94 9.46
N PHE A 521 -5.77 16.00 9.71
CA PHE A 521 -4.31 15.98 9.62
C PHE A 521 -3.68 15.02 10.63
N ILE A 522 -4.23 14.94 11.84
CA ILE A 522 -3.77 13.99 12.85
C ILE A 522 -4.09 12.56 12.43
N ALA A 523 -5.30 12.30 11.92
CA ALA A 523 -5.68 10.99 11.38
C ALA A 523 -4.79 10.57 10.20
N PHE A 524 -4.52 11.49 9.28
CA PHE A 524 -3.61 11.27 8.14
C PHE A 524 -2.18 10.98 8.60
N ARG A 525 -1.65 11.77 9.54
CA ARG A 525 -0.32 11.54 10.13
C ARG A 525 -0.23 10.16 10.77
N ASN A 526 -1.24 9.77 11.55
CA ASN A 526 -1.27 8.47 12.22
C ASN A 526 -1.39 7.33 11.20
N ARG A 527 -2.22 7.49 10.16
CA ARG A 527 -2.34 6.53 9.06
C ARG A 527 -1.01 6.28 8.34
N LEU A 528 -0.22 7.32 8.12
CA LEU A 528 1.11 7.19 7.50
C LEU A 528 2.17 6.63 8.46
N ASN A 529 2.15 7.05 9.73
CA ASN A 529 3.07 6.52 10.74
C ASN A 529 2.84 5.03 11.01
N ASN A 530 1.60 4.59 10.90
CA ASN A 530 1.20 3.21 11.09
C ASN A 530 1.11 2.43 9.76
N SER A 531 1.68 2.96 8.67
CA SER A 531 1.68 2.28 7.38
C SER A 531 2.42 0.92 7.48
N LEU A 532 1.78 -0.12 6.96
CA LEU A 532 2.37 -1.44 6.72
C LEU A 532 3.67 -1.30 5.89
N HIS A 533 3.61 -0.52 4.81
CA HIS A 533 4.76 -0.32 3.92
C HIS A 533 5.91 0.38 4.65
N PHE A 534 5.62 1.33 5.53
CA PHE A 534 6.68 1.98 6.33
C PHE A 534 7.38 0.97 7.25
N ALA A 535 6.63 0.10 7.92
CA ALA A 535 7.19 -0.95 8.77
C ALA A 535 8.04 -1.94 7.95
N GLN A 536 7.53 -2.40 6.80
CA GLN A 536 8.27 -3.27 5.89
C GLN A 536 9.59 -2.66 5.42
N VAL A 537 9.56 -1.42 4.93
CA VAL A 537 10.75 -0.73 4.44
C VAL A 537 11.78 -0.53 5.54
N ARG A 538 11.35 -0.22 6.78
CA ARG A 538 12.25 -0.06 7.92
C ARG A 538 12.98 -1.38 8.24
N THR A 539 12.23 -2.48 8.34
CA THR A 539 12.77 -3.80 8.63
C THR A 539 13.69 -4.28 7.49
N GLU A 540 13.26 -4.18 6.23
CA GLU A 540 14.07 -4.61 5.10
C GLU A 540 15.31 -3.72 4.90
N ARG A 541 15.24 -2.41 5.17
CA ARG A 541 16.45 -1.56 5.14
C ARG A 541 17.48 -2.02 6.16
N MET A 542 17.06 -2.27 7.40
CA MET A 542 17.97 -2.71 8.46
C MET A 542 18.55 -4.10 8.16
N LEU A 543 17.74 -5.03 7.65
CA LEU A 543 18.22 -6.34 7.23
C LEU A 543 19.20 -6.25 6.04
N LEU A 544 18.95 -5.37 5.07
CA LEU A 544 19.87 -5.12 3.96
C LEU A 544 21.20 -4.52 4.43
N ASP A 545 21.18 -3.54 5.34
CA ASP A 545 22.40 -2.95 5.91
C ASP A 545 23.26 -4.02 6.62
N LEU A 546 22.62 -4.88 7.41
CA LEU A 546 23.30 -6.02 8.01
C LEU A 546 23.85 -6.99 6.96
N LEU A 547 23.00 -7.39 6.01
CA LEU A 547 23.34 -8.35 4.96
C LEU A 547 24.53 -7.89 4.10
N LEU A 548 24.63 -6.59 3.81
CA LEU A 548 25.66 -6.04 2.91
C LEU A 548 26.96 -5.64 3.62
N GLU A 549 26.90 -5.25 4.90
CA GLU A 549 28.05 -4.63 5.58
C GLU A 549 28.53 -5.39 6.83
N ALA A 550 27.60 -5.95 7.62
CA ALA A 550 27.94 -6.52 8.93
C ALA A 550 28.81 -7.78 8.82
N ASN A 551 29.91 -7.82 9.57
CA ASN A 551 31.03 -8.76 9.51
C ASN A 551 31.79 -8.82 8.16
N ILE A 552 31.50 -7.94 7.20
CA ILE A 552 32.30 -7.75 5.98
C ILE A 552 33.24 -6.56 6.16
N SER A 553 32.67 -5.36 6.22
CA SER A 553 33.39 -4.08 6.41
C SER A 553 33.33 -3.62 7.87
N THR A 554 32.20 -3.85 8.54
CA THR A 554 31.92 -3.36 9.90
C THR A 554 31.60 -4.54 10.80
N SER A 555 31.91 -4.49 12.10
CA SER A 555 31.51 -5.58 13.00
C SER A 555 29.98 -5.61 13.19
N LEU A 556 29.39 -6.80 13.41
CA LEU A 556 27.94 -6.89 13.68
C LEU A 556 27.53 -6.02 14.88
N ALA A 557 28.33 -5.97 15.94
CA ALA A 557 28.07 -5.13 17.12
C ALA A 557 27.98 -3.64 16.77
N GLU A 558 28.89 -3.15 15.93
CA GLU A 558 28.95 -1.75 15.52
C GLU A 558 27.80 -1.38 14.58
N SER A 559 27.44 -2.26 13.63
CA SER A 559 26.27 -2.07 12.76
C SER A 559 24.96 -2.04 13.56
N ILE A 560 24.79 -2.94 14.54
CA ILE A 560 23.60 -2.96 15.40
C ILE A 560 23.53 -1.70 16.27
N LYS A 561 24.67 -1.24 16.79
CA LYS A 561 24.76 -0.01 17.58
C LYS A 561 24.45 1.24 16.76
N SER A 562 24.96 1.36 15.54
CA SER A 562 24.70 2.53 14.67
C SER A 562 23.23 2.62 14.26
N MET A 563 22.56 1.48 14.13
CA MET A 563 21.12 1.42 13.85
C MET A 563 20.25 1.62 15.10
N ASN A 564 20.82 1.67 16.31
CA ASN A 564 20.10 1.71 17.60
C ASN A 564 19.13 0.52 17.80
N LEU A 565 19.52 -0.68 17.37
CA LEU A 565 18.69 -1.89 17.52
C LEU A 565 18.87 -2.56 18.88
N ARG A 566 17.75 -2.97 19.49
CA ARG A 566 17.71 -3.77 20.72
C ARG A 566 16.73 -4.92 20.57
N PRO A 567 17.03 -6.12 21.09
CA PRO A 567 16.14 -7.27 20.96
C PRO A 567 14.82 -7.07 21.73
N GLU A 568 14.83 -6.35 22.84
CA GLU A 568 13.64 -6.09 23.68
C GLU A 568 12.65 -5.06 23.10
N GLU A 569 13.11 -4.15 22.25
CA GLU A 569 12.29 -3.06 21.71
C GLU A 569 11.70 -3.40 20.34
N ASP A 570 10.41 -3.12 20.16
CA ASP A 570 9.69 -3.24 18.89
C ASP A 570 8.95 -1.93 18.60
N ASP A 571 9.27 -1.31 17.47
CA ASP A 571 8.73 -0.03 17.04
C ASP A 571 7.65 -0.19 15.93
N VAL A 572 7.19 -1.43 15.69
CA VAL A 572 6.08 -1.72 14.79
C VAL A 572 4.74 -1.59 15.53
N PRO A 573 3.79 -0.79 15.03
CA PRO A 573 2.46 -0.64 15.63
C PRO A 573 1.54 -1.80 15.23
N TRP A 574 1.77 -3.00 15.79
CA TRP A 574 1.09 -4.24 15.39
C TRP A 574 -0.44 -4.18 15.41
N GLU A 575 -1.04 -3.43 16.33
CA GLU A 575 -2.50 -3.32 16.49
C GLU A 575 -3.15 -2.30 15.55
N ASP A 576 -2.40 -1.28 15.14
CA ASP A 576 -2.93 -0.13 14.38
C ASP A 576 -2.42 -0.08 12.93
N LEU A 577 -1.82 -1.17 12.45
CA LEU A 577 -1.19 -1.25 11.14
C LEU A 577 -2.20 -0.92 10.02
N ARG A 578 -1.79 -0.07 9.07
CA ARG A 578 -2.62 0.39 7.96
C ARG A 578 -2.04 -0.04 6.63
N ASP A 579 -2.82 -0.80 5.86
CA ASP A 579 -2.52 -1.04 4.46
C ASP A 579 -2.98 0.15 3.62
N ASN A 580 -2.02 0.93 3.13
CA ASN A 580 -2.27 2.08 2.27
C ASN A 580 -1.91 1.80 0.81
N ARG A 581 -1.52 0.56 0.47
CA ARG A 581 -1.17 0.18 -0.90
C ARG A 581 -2.38 0.39 -1.80
N ASP A 582 -2.14 0.97 -2.97
CA ASP A 582 -3.15 1.06 -4.01
C ASP A 582 -3.21 -0.27 -4.76
N LEU A 583 -4.21 -1.07 -4.39
CA LEU A 583 -4.51 -2.37 -4.98
C LEU A 583 -5.50 -2.25 -6.15
N ASP A 584 -5.96 -1.04 -6.46
CA ASP A 584 -6.92 -0.73 -7.53
C ASP A 584 -6.30 0.18 -8.62
N VAL A 585 -4.97 0.42 -8.56
CA VAL A 585 -4.22 1.25 -9.53
C VAL A 585 -4.21 0.68 -10.95
N PHE A 586 -4.30 -0.65 -11.07
CA PHE A 586 -4.37 -1.34 -12.36
C PHE A 586 -5.80 -1.30 -12.89
N PHE A 587 -5.97 -0.88 -14.14
CA PHE A 587 -7.29 -0.94 -14.76
C PHE A 587 -7.71 -2.40 -14.96
N SER A 588 -8.83 -2.79 -14.35
CA SER A 588 -9.44 -4.08 -14.58
C SER A 588 -10.85 -3.93 -15.17
N TRP A 589 -11.04 -4.58 -16.32
CA TRP A 589 -12.31 -4.80 -16.97
C TRP A 589 -12.84 -6.22 -16.73
N ASP A 590 -12.29 -6.93 -15.74
CA ASP A 590 -12.73 -8.28 -15.40
C ASP A 590 -14.12 -8.26 -14.73
N PRO A 591 -14.88 -9.36 -14.88
CA PRO A 591 -16.14 -9.54 -14.18
C PRO A 591 -15.93 -9.50 -12.65
N LYS A 592 -16.99 -9.15 -11.92
CA LYS A 592 -16.95 -8.82 -10.49
C LYS A 592 -16.38 -9.95 -9.62
N ASP A 593 -16.60 -11.21 -10.01
CA ASP A 593 -16.11 -12.42 -9.35
C ASP A 593 -14.60 -12.66 -9.53
N ARG A 594 -13.99 -12.10 -10.58
CA ARG A 594 -12.55 -12.22 -10.88
C ARG A 594 -11.73 -10.99 -10.47
N ASN A 595 -12.39 -9.90 -10.10
CA ASN A 595 -11.72 -8.68 -9.66
C ASN A 595 -11.22 -8.80 -8.20
N VAL A 596 -10.46 -7.80 -7.73
CA VAL A 596 -10.00 -7.73 -6.34
C VAL A 596 -11.20 -7.57 -5.40
N SER A 597 -11.37 -8.50 -4.47
CA SER A 597 -12.43 -8.47 -3.46
C SER A 597 -11.89 -7.91 -2.15
N GLU A 598 -12.78 -7.44 -1.26
CA GLU A 598 -12.37 -7.01 0.08
C GLU A 598 -11.77 -8.16 0.90
N GLU A 599 -12.20 -9.41 0.65
CA GLU A 599 -11.56 -10.58 1.26
C GLU A 599 -10.13 -10.79 0.74
N HIS A 600 -9.86 -10.58 -0.56
CA HIS A 600 -8.50 -10.60 -1.09
C HIS A 600 -7.61 -9.53 -0.45
N LYS A 601 -8.12 -8.31 -0.24
CA LYS A 601 -7.38 -7.22 0.44
C LYS A 601 -7.07 -7.57 1.89
N LYS A 602 -8.05 -8.12 2.61
CA LYS A 602 -7.90 -8.58 4.00
C LYS A 602 -6.88 -9.72 4.13
N LEU A 603 -6.99 -10.75 3.31
CA LEU A 603 -6.05 -11.89 3.29
C LEU A 603 -4.64 -11.43 2.93
N SER A 604 -4.50 -10.48 2.00
CA SER A 604 -3.20 -9.90 1.68
C SER A 604 -2.59 -9.17 2.87
N LEU A 605 -3.35 -8.32 3.58
CA LEU A 605 -2.86 -7.65 4.78
C LEU A 605 -2.48 -8.66 5.87
N GLU A 606 -3.26 -9.72 6.06
CA GLU A 606 -2.94 -10.80 7.00
C GLU A 606 -1.60 -11.46 6.65
N GLU A 607 -1.42 -11.85 5.39
CA GLU A 607 -0.19 -12.47 4.89
C GLU A 607 1.04 -11.54 5.04
N GLU A 608 0.90 -10.27 4.65
CA GLU A 608 1.97 -9.27 4.76
C GLU A 608 2.34 -9.01 6.23
N THR A 609 1.37 -9.02 7.14
CA THR A 609 1.60 -8.86 8.58
C THR A 609 2.34 -10.07 9.15
N MET A 610 1.96 -11.29 8.76
CA MET A 610 2.66 -12.51 9.16
C MET A 610 4.11 -12.51 8.66
N TRP A 611 4.32 -12.17 7.39
CA TRP A 611 5.66 -12.09 6.81
C TRP A 611 6.51 -11.02 7.49
N LEU A 612 5.96 -9.81 7.69
CA LEU A 612 6.63 -8.73 8.42
C LEU A 612 7.01 -9.16 9.84
N ARG A 613 6.13 -9.90 10.54
CA ARG A 613 6.41 -10.42 11.89
C ARG A 613 7.59 -11.39 11.89
N ILE A 614 7.64 -12.33 10.94
CA ILE A 614 8.78 -13.25 10.77
C ILE A 614 10.08 -12.46 10.55
N ARG A 615 10.04 -11.42 9.69
CA ARG A 615 11.21 -10.59 9.37
C ARG A 615 11.68 -9.73 10.55
N THR A 616 10.76 -9.08 11.25
CA THR A 616 11.08 -8.27 12.44
C THR A 616 11.61 -9.13 13.59
N LEU A 617 11.03 -10.31 13.84
CA LEU A 617 11.55 -11.24 14.85
C LEU A 617 12.95 -11.74 14.47
N THR A 618 13.19 -12.05 13.20
CA THR A 618 14.52 -12.40 12.70
C THR A 618 15.54 -11.28 12.95
N LEU A 619 15.19 -10.03 12.62
CA LEU A 619 16.04 -8.86 12.86
C LEU A 619 16.37 -8.68 14.35
N ARG A 620 15.36 -8.84 15.24
CA ARG A 620 15.53 -8.72 16.69
C ARG A 620 16.37 -9.85 17.28
N LEU A 621 16.25 -11.08 16.77
CA LEU A 621 17.12 -12.18 17.17
C LEU A 621 18.57 -11.93 16.77
N ILE A 622 18.81 -11.42 15.55
CA ILE A 622 20.16 -11.06 15.08
C ILE A 622 20.77 -9.95 15.94
N SER A 623 19.98 -8.93 16.32
CA SER A 623 20.45 -7.81 17.13
C SER A 623 20.86 -8.21 18.56
N GLY A 624 20.39 -9.36 19.05
CA GLY A 624 20.80 -9.92 20.33
C GLY A 624 22.18 -10.57 20.36
N LEU A 625 22.68 -11.06 19.21
CA LEU A 625 23.93 -11.84 19.14
C LEU A 625 25.15 -11.12 19.73
N PRO A 626 25.41 -9.82 19.45
CA PRO A 626 26.58 -9.13 19.98
C PRO A 626 26.56 -9.00 21.51
N ASN A 627 25.38 -8.78 22.09
CA ASN A 627 25.21 -8.44 23.51
C ASN A 627 25.24 -9.66 24.45
N LEU A 628 25.31 -10.87 23.89
CA LEU A 628 25.47 -12.14 24.60
C LEU A 628 26.92 -12.42 25.03
N THR A 629 27.90 -11.70 24.48
CA THR A 629 29.35 -12.02 24.61
C THR A 629 30.03 -11.46 25.86
N HIS A 630 29.30 -10.90 26.83
CA HIS A 630 29.94 -10.42 28.07
C HIS A 630 30.47 -11.60 28.90
N PRO A 631 31.76 -11.60 29.29
CA PRO A 631 32.35 -12.68 30.06
C PRO A 631 31.67 -12.76 31.42
N VAL A 632 31.23 -13.96 31.79
CA VAL A 632 30.88 -14.31 33.16
C VAL A 632 32.11 -13.99 34.01
N GLU A 633 32.04 -12.93 34.83
CA GLU A 633 33.04 -12.71 35.87
C GLU A 633 33.11 -13.98 36.73
N PRO A 634 34.31 -14.44 37.11
CA PRO A 634 34.43 -15.63 37.94
C PRO A 634 33.69 -15.37 39.25
N LYS A 635 32.57 -16.08 39.46
CA LYS A 635 31.80 -16.08 40.72
C LYS A 635 32.70 -16.51 41.87
N ASN A 636 33.40 -15.55 42.45
CA ASN A 636 33.96 -15.61 43.79
C ASN A 636 33.20 -14.60 44.65
N SER A 637 31.94 -14.89 44.93
CA SER A 637 31.25 -14.49 46.16
C SER A 637 29.83 -15.05 46.11
N GLU A 638 29.51 -15.87 47.11
CA GLU A 638 28.12 -16.12 47.47
C GLU A 638 27.48 -14.83 47.96
N LYS A 639 26.20 -14.65 47.62
CA LYS A 639 25.24 -13.65 48.13
C LYS A 639 25.28 -12.26 47.52
N THR A 640 24.43 -12.06 46.52
CA THR A 640 23.38 -11.02 46.53
C THR A 640 22.32 -11.37 45.49
N SER A 641 21.07 -11.47 45.94
CA SER A 641 19.88 -11.64 45.10
C SER A 641 19.54 -10.33 44.40
N GLU A 642 19.87 -10.21 43.12
CA GLU A 642 19.24 -9.21 42.25
C GLU A 642 17.90 -9.77 41.77
N ASN A 643 16.81 -9.35 42.43
CA ASN A 643 15.45 -9.61 41.99
C ASN A 643 15.15 -8.72 40.77
N GLY A 644 14.85 -9.33 39.61
CA GLY A 644 13.95 -8.72 38.60
C GLY A 644 14.49 -8.46 37.19
N VAL A 645 15.76 -8.72 36.86
CA VAL A 645 16.23 -8.58 35.46
C VAL A 645 16.17 -9.95 34.79
N SER A 646 15.20 -10.16 33.90
CA SER A 646 15.18 -11.33 33.00
C SER A 646 16.55 -11.45 32.32
N SER A 647 17.16 -12.64 32.32
CA SER A 647 18.47 -12.80 31.68
C SER A 647 18.35 -12.46 30.19
N ARG A 648 19.36 -11.83 29.59
CA ARG A 648 19.33 -11.41 28.17
C ARG A 648 19.10 -12.59 27.22
N ILE A 649 19.55 -13.80 27.60
CA ILE A 649 19.27 -15.03 26.85
C ILE A 649 17.79 -15.43 26.93
N ASP A 650 17.09 -15.12 28.02
CA ASP A 650 15.66 -15.44 28.17
C ASP A 650 14.81 -14.60 27.21
N ILE A 651 15.23 -13.36 26.93
CA ILE A 651 14.59 -12.52 25.90
C ILE A 651 14.72 -13.16 24.52
N LEU A 652 15.90 -13.67 24.17
CA LEU A 652 16.12 -14.33 22.87
C LEU A 652 15.37 -15.66 22.76
N ARG A 653 15.26 -16.43 23.86
CA ARG A 653 14.41 -17.63 23.92
C ARG A 653 12.94 -17.28 23.69
N LEU A 654 12.45 -16.22 24.32
CA LEU A 654 11.08 -15.74 24.10
C LEU A 654 10.85 -15.33 22.64
N LEU A 655 11.78 -14.59 22.05
CA LEU A 655 11.69 -14.19 20.63
C LEU A 655 11.75 -15.39 19.69
N LEU A 656 12.54 -16.41 20.00
CA LEU A 656 12.61 -17.65 19.22
C LEU A 656 11.28 -18.42 19.29
N GLN A 657 10.66 -18.53 20.47
CA GLN A 657 9.33 -19.11 20.61
C GLN A 657 8.28 -18.32 19.81
N GLN A 658 8.31 -16.99 19.87
CA GLN A 658 7.43 -16.15 19.05
C GLN A 658 7.65 -16.36 17.55
N LEU A 659 8.90 -16.52 17.12
CA LEU A 659 9.23 -16.80 15.72
C LEU A 659 8.68 -18.15 15.29
N GLU A 660 8.84 -19.20 16.10
CA GLU A 660 8.30 -20.53 15.81
C GLU A 660 6.77 -20.52 15.68
N VAL A 661 6.08 -19.82 16.59
CA VAL A 661 4.62 -19.63 16.51
C VAL A 661 4.23 -18.86 15.25
N ALA A 662 4.95 -17.79 14.90
CA ALA A 662 4.69 -17.01 13.69
C ALA A 662 4.91 -17.85 12.42
N VAL A 663 5.97 -18.66 12.37
CA VAL A 663 6.27 -19.59 11.27
C VAL A 663 5.17 -20.63 11.13
N GLU A 664 4.74 -21.24 12.22
CA GLU A 664 3.68 -22.25 12.21
C GLU A 664 2.34 -21.66 11.75
N THR A 665 2.01 -20.46 12.23
CA THR A 665 0.82 -19.72 11.79
C THR A 665 0.89 -19.42 10.29
N GLY A 666 2.05 -18.97 9.80
CA GLY A 666 2.29 -18.72 8.39
C GLY A 666 2.15 -19.98 7.53
N LYS A 667 2.66 -21.14 7.98
CA LYS A 667 2.52 -22.41 7.25
C LYS A 667 1.05 -22.78 7.06
N ARG A 668 0.25 -22.72 8.14
CA ARG A 668 -1.20 -22.96 8.09
C ARG A 668 -1.93 -21.98 7.18
N PHE A 669 -1.45 -20.74 7.08
CA PHE A 669 -1.99 -19.77 6.12
C PHE A 669 -1.71 -20.20 4.67
N ILE A 670 -0.48 -20.64 4.37
CA ILE A 670 -0.10 -21.10 3.02
C ILE A 670 -0.87 -22.37 2.60
N GLU A 671 -1.20 -23.25 3.55
CA GLU A 671 -2.05 -24.43 3.33
C GLU A 671 -3.47 -24.09 2.84
N LYS A 672 -3.93 -22.84 2.98
CA LYS A 672 -5.22 -22.38 2.44
C LYS A 672 -5.20 -22.21 0.91
N GLU A 673 -4.03 -22.25 0.26
CA GLU A 673 -3.84 -22.15 -1.19
C GLU A 673 -4.58 -20.99 -1.88
N ILE A 674 -4.57 -19.82 -1.23
CA ILE A 674 -5.28 -18.63 -1.70
C ILE A 674 -4.76 -18.20 -3.08
N GLN A 675 -5.69 -18.00 -4.03
CA GLN A 675 -5.37 -17.54 -5.38
C GLN A 675 -5.75 -16.08 -5.56
N TYR A 676 -4.75 -15.20 -5.64
CA TYR A 676 -5.00 -13.78 -5.93
C TYR A 676 -5.20 -13.53 -7.44
N PRO A 677 -6.08 -12.59 -7.83
CA PRO A 677 -6.22 -12.12 -9.21
C PRO A 677 -4.89 -11.57 -9.76
N PHE A 678 -4.72 -11.60 -11.09
CA PHE A 678 -3.43 -11.23 -11.71
C PHE A 678 -3.06 -9.79 -11.38
N LEU A 679 -4.04 -8.87 -11.38
CA LEU A 679 -3.86 -7.45 -11.07
C LEU A 679 -4.02 -7.13 -9.58
N GLY A 680 -4.28 -8.13 -8.74
CA GLY A 680 -4.57 -7.96 -7.32
C GLY A 680 -3.33 -7.83 -6.43
N PRO A 681 -3.48 -8.03 -5.11
CA PRO A 681 -2.32 -8.08 -4.22
C PRO A 681 -1.35 -9.19 -4.65
N VAL A 682 -0.06 -8.90 -4.53
CA VAL A 682 1.01 -9.86 -4.83
C VAL A 682 1.21 -10.73 -3.58
N PRO A 683 1.16 -12.07 -3.69
CA PRO A 683 1.46 -12.95 -2.54
C PRO A 683 2.86 -12.68 -2.01
N THR A 684 3.11 -12.90 -0.73
CA THR A 684 4.41 -12.63 -0.11
C THR A 684 5.46 -13.69 -0.46
N ARG A 685 6.70 -13.47 0.02
CA ARG A 685 7.81 -14.45 -0.07
C ARG A 685 7.62 -15.65 0.86
N MET A 686 6.62 -15.60 1.74
CA MET A 686 6.46 -16.54 2.85
C MET A 686 6.30 -17.99 2.37
N GLY A 687 5.43 -18.25 1.39
CA GLY A 687 5.24 -19.60 0.84
C GLY A 687 6.52 -20.20 0.28
N ARG A 688 7.28 -19.42 -0.51
CA ARG A 688 8.56 -19.86 -1.08
C ARG A 688 9.61 -20.07 0.00
N PHE A 689 9.69 -19.19 0.99
CA PHE A 689 10.61 -19.29 2.13
C PHE A 689 10.43 -20.58 2.94
N PHE A 690 9.19 -21.08 3.07
CA PHE A 690 8.94 -22.38 3.70
C PHE A 690 9.32 -23.54 2.80
N SER A 691 8.98 -23.48 1.51
CA SER A 691 9.27 -24.55 0.55
C SER A 691 10.77 -24.77 0.27
N SER A 692 11.59 -23.73 0.41
CA SER A 692 13.04 -23.80 0.16
C SER A 692 13.84 -24.46 1.30
N GLY A 693 13.21 -24.71 2.45
CA GLY A 693 13.88 -25.23 3.65
C GLY A 693 14.71 -24.18 4.42
N CYS A 694 14.87 -22.96 3.88
CA CYS A 694 15.60 -21.86 4.53
C CYS A 694 15.06 -21.53 5.92
N CYS A 695 13.73 -21.53 6.09
CA CYS A 695 13.09 -21.27 7.36
C CYS A 695 13.54 -22.23 8.47
N GLN A 696 13.64 -23.53 8.16
CA GLN A 696 14.03 -24.54 9.14
C GLN A 696 15.50 -24.38 9.51
N CYS A 697 16.37 -24.09 8.54
CA CYS A 697 17.78 -23.80 8.79
C CYS A 697 17.98 -22.56 9.66
N LEU A 698 17.20 -21.50 9.42
CA LEU A 698 17.23 -20.27 10.20
C LEU A 698 16.83 -20.52 11.66
N VAL A 699 15.70 -21.20 11.90
CA VAL A 699 15.23 -21.52 13.26
C VAL A 699 16.24 -22.41 14.00
N ARG A 700 16.77 -23.47 13.35
CA ARG A 700 17.81 -24.32 13.92
C ARG A 700 19.08 -23.55 14.26
N SER A 701 19.48 -22.59 13.42
CA SER A 701 20.63 -21.74 13.70
C SER A 701 20.42 -20.90 14.97
N PHE A 702 19.20 -20.41 15.25
CA PHE A 702 18.96 -19.68 16.50
C PHE A 702 18.88 -20.59 17.72
N HIS A 703 18.41 -21.84 17.59
CA HIS A 703 18.54 -22.83 18.66
C HIS A 703 20.00 -23.10 19.04
N LEU A 704 20.92 -23.09 18.06
CA LEU A 704 22.36 -23.23 18.33
C LEU A 704 22.93 -22.11 19.24
N VAL A 705 22.32 -20.92 19.25
CA VAL A 705 22.71 -19.84 20.17
C VAL A 705 22.40 -20.22 21.62
N ASN A 706 21.32 -20.97 21.87
CA ASN A 706 20.94 -21.42 23.19
C ASN A 706 21.81 -22.60 23.67
N ASP A 707 22.19 -23.49 22.75
CA ASP A 707 22.88 -24.75 23.04
C ASP A 707 24.21 -24.87 22.29
N VAL A 708 25.11 -23.91 22.50
CA VAL A 708 26.46 -23.86 21.86
C VAL A 708 27.28 -25.16 22.11
N TYR A 709 26.90 -25.97 23.09
CA TYR A 709 27.54 -27.24 23.44
C TYR A 709 26.97 -28.47 22.72
N GLU A 710 25.82 -28.36 22.05
CA GLU A 710 25.17 -29.43 21.25
C GLU A 710 25.34 -29.19 19.74
N LEU A 711 26.58 -28.91 19.32
CA LEU A 711 26.95 -28.74 17.90
C LEU A 711 26.82 -30.07 17.15
N ASP A 712 25.67 -30.29 16.50
CA ASP A 712 25.47 -31.34 15.51
C ASP A 712 25.65 -30.83 14.07
N THR A 713 26.17 -31.71 13.21
CA THR A 713 26.50 -31.47 11.79
C THR A 713 25.31 -31.61 10.84
N SER A 714 24.07 -31.51 11.34
CA SER A 714 22.86 -31.79 10.57
C SER A 714 22.60 -30.79 9.41
N GLY A 715 23.22 -31.10 8.27
CA GLY A 715 22.79 -30.90 6.88
C GLY A 715 22.07 -29.59 6.54
N LEU A 716 22.82 -28.61 6.01
CA LEU A 716 22.28 -27.50 5.24
C LEU A 716 21.78 -27.99 3.87
N GLY A 717 20.61 -28.66 3.85
CA GLY A 717 19.99 -29.22 2.64
C GLY A 717 19.48 -28.19 1.61
N VAL A 718 19.53 -26.89 1.94
CA VAL A 718 18.99 -25.76 1.16
C VAL A 718 19.64 -25.62 -0.22
N PHE A 719 20.90 -26.04 -0.40
CA PHE A 719 21.55 -25.91 -1.71
C PHE A 719 20.87 -26.76 -2.79
N SER A 720 20.27 -27.89 -2.43
CA SER A 720 19.60 -28.76 -3.40
C SER A 720 18.42 -28.09 -4.11
N THR A 721 17.65 -27.26 -3.40
CA THR A 721 16.51 -26.49 -3.93
C THR A 721 16.93 -25.25 -4.71
N CYS A 722 18.21 -24.87 -4.64
CA CYS A 722 18.78 -23.74 -5.39
C CYS A 722 19.41 -24.18 -6.73
N LYS A 723 19.49 -25.49 -7.00
CA LYS A 723 20.02 -26.02 -8.27
C LYS A 723 18.94 -25.97 -9.34
N GLY A 724 19.32 -25.51 -10.52
CA GLY A 724 18.46 -25.46 -11.71
C GLY A 724 19.09 -24.60 -12.79
N GLU A 725 18.33 -24.34 -13.86
CA GLU A 725 18.67 -23.34 -14.88
C GLU A 725 17.75 -22.14 -14.70
N LEU A 726 18.26 -20.92 -14.85
CA LEU A 726 17.43 -19.70 -14.76
C LEU A 726 16.60 -19.45 -16.02
N LEU A 727 17.14 -19.83 -17.17
CA LEU A 727 16.51 -19.75 -18.48
C LEU A 727 16.67 -21.11 -19.16
N GLU A 728 15.55 -21.74 -19.51
CA GLU A 728 15.54 -22.92 -20.37
C GLU A 728 15.14 -22.49 -21.80
N VAL A 729 15.89 -22.94 -22.81
CA VAL A 729 15.51 -22.78 -24.22
C VAL A 729 15.12 -24.14 -24.77
N LYS A 730 13.83 -24.31 -25.11
CA LYS A 730 13.29 -25.55 -25.70
C LYS A 730 12.44 -25.21 -26.90
N ASP A 731 12.74 -25.83 -28.05
CA ASP A 731 12.00 -25.65 -29.31
C ASP A 731 11.82 -24.17 -29.73
N GLY A 732 12.84 -23.33 -29.49
CA GLY A 732 12.79 -21.89 -29.75
C GLY A 732 12.03 -21.05 -28.72
N ASN A 733 11.40 -21.69 -27.73
CA ASN A 733 10.72 -21.00 -26.63
C ASN A 733 11.66 -20.81 -25.43
N VAL A 734 11.66 -19.61 -24.87
CA VAL A 734 12.39 -19.27 -23.64
C VAL A 734 11.46 -19.45 -22.45
N LYS A 735 11.90 -20.17 -21.42
CA LYS A 735 11.17 -20.31 -20.16
C LYS A 735 12.01 -19.80 -19.00
N THR A 736 11.44 -18.91 -18.18
CA THR A 736 12.17 -18.37 -17.03
C THR A 736 11.88 -19.18 -15.77
N GLN A 737 12.85 -19.25 -14.86
CA GLN A 737 12.71 -19.91 -13.56
C GLN A 737 13.01 -18.95 -12.41
N PRO A 738 12.13 -17.96 -12.16
CA PRO A 738 12.32 -16.98 -11.08
C PRO A 738 12.46 -17.63 -9.70
N ALA A 739 11.84 -18.80 -9.49
CA ALA A 739 11.94 -19.54 -8.23
C ALA A 739 13.38 -19.97 -7.88
N VAL A 740 14.20 -20.31 -8.88
CA VAL A 740 15.61 -20.68 -8.65
C VAL A 740 16.38 -19.46 -8.16
N LEU A 741 16.14 -18.28 -8.75
CA LEU A 741 16.75 -17.03 -8.31
C LEU A 741 16.32 -16.65 -6.88
N GLU A 742 15.02 -16.70 -6.58
CA GLU A 742 14.51 -16.41 -5.24
C GLU A 742 15.11 -17.36 -4.19
N ASN A 743 15.26 -18.65 -4.51
CA ASN A 743 15.90 -19.63 -3.64
C ASN A 743 17.38 -19.31 -3.40
N LEU A 744 18.12 -18.86 -4.42
CA LEU A 744 19.50 -18.38 -4.25
C LEU A 744 19.57 -17.16 -3.33
N VAL A 745 18.65 -16.22 -3.46
CA VAL A 745 18.56 -15.05 -2.57
C VAL A 745 18.27 -15.49 -1.13
N PHE A 746 17.29 -16.38 -0.91
CA PHE A 746 17.03 -16.91 0.43
C PHE A 746 18.23 -17.65 1.01
N PHE A 747 18.98 -18.39 0.18
CA PHE A 747 20.22 -19.04 0.59
C PHE A 747 21.24 -18.01 1.11
N VAL A 748 21.42 -16.90 0.40
CA VAL A 748 22.36 -15.83 0.78
C VAL A 748 21.93 -15.13 2.08
N GLU A 749 20.64 -14.85 2.22
CA GLU A 749 20.07 -14.30 3.46
C GLU A 749 20.30 -15.27 4.64
N THR A 750 20.00 -16.56 4.44
CA THR A 750 20.11 -17.60 5.47
C THR A 750 21.56 -17.85 5.86
N ILE A 751 22.48 -17.97 4.89
CA ILE A 751 23.89 -18.24 5.16
C ILE A 751 24.55 -17.07 5.90
N SER A 752 24.12 -15.84 5.64
CA SER A 752 24.62 -14.66 6.35
C SER A 752 24.24 -14.71 7.83
N ILE A 753 23.00 -15.10 8.15
CA ILE A 753 22.55 -15.30 9.53
C ILE A 753 23.33 -16.43 10.22
N ILE A 754 23.50 -17.56 9.53
CA ILE A 754 24.29 -18.68 10.03
C ILE A 754 25.73 -18.26 10.33
N LEU A 755 26.35 -17.45 9.47
CA LEU A 755 27.70 -16.92 9.69
C LEU A 755 27.77 -16.00 10.91
N TRP A 756 26.75 -15.17 11.14
CA TRP A 756 26.68 -14.33 12.34
C TRP A 756 26.54 -15.16 13.63
N VAL A 757 25.66 -16.18 13.63
CA VAL A 757 25.54 -17.12 14.74
C VAL A 757 26.83 -17.91 14.96
N SER A 758 27.49 -18.35 13.88
CA SER A 758 28.75 -19.08 13.96
C SER A 758 29.86 -18.19 14.52
N SER A 759 29.88 -16.90 14.19
CA SER A 759 30.78 -15.91 14.79
C SER A 759 30.52 -15.71 16.29
N TYR A 760 29.26 -15.78 16.72
CA TYR A 760 28.93 -15.80 18.15
C TYR A 760 29.48 -17.06 18.83
N CYS A 761 29.23 -18.25 18.26
CA CYS A 761 29.74 -19.51 18.81
C CYS A 761 31.27 -19.49 18.92
N GLU A 762 31.96 -18.99 17.89
CA GLU A 762 33.41 -18.77 17.91
C GLU A 762 33.85 -17.92 19.11
N SER A 763 33.18 -16.77 19.33
CA SER A 763 33.51 -15.85 20.41
C SER A 763 33.35 -16.46 21.81
N VAL A 764 32.48 -17.47 21.96
CA VAL A 764 32.30 -18.24 23.21
C VAL A 764 33.39 -19.33 23.34
N LEU A 765 33.65 -20.06 22.26
CA LEU A 765 34.56 -21.22 22.26
C LEU A 765 36.04 -20.82 22.30
N ARG A 766 36.45 -19.75 21.61
CA ARG A 766 37.87 -19.34 21.53
C ARG A 766 38.49 -19.01 22.90
N PRO A 767 37.86 -18.21 23.79
CA PRO A 767 38.35 -18.01 25.15
C PRO A 767 38.42 -19.31 25.96
N TYR A 768 37.44 -20.20 25.81
CA TYR A 768 37.39 -21.49 26.49
C TYR A 768 38.58 -22.38 26.08
N LYS A 769 38.88 -22.47 24.77
CA LYS A 769 40.05 -23.17 24.23
C LYS A 769 41.36 -22.61 24.77
N LEU A 770 41.51 -21.27 24.75
CA LEU A 770 42.70 -20.59 25.26
C LEU A 770 42.91 -20.84 26.77
N ASN A 771 41.83 -20.88 27.55
CA ASN A 771 41.90 -21.17 28.98
C ASN A 771 42.35 -22.62 29.26
N ILE A 772 41.87 -23.60 28.48
CA ILE A 772 42.33 -25.00 28.57
C ILE A 772 43.81 -25.11 28.20
N GLN A 773 44.25 -24.46 27.12
CA GLN A 773 45.65 -24.44 26.71
C GLN A 773 46.57 -23.74 27.73
N LYS A 774 46.12 -22.67 28.38
CA LYS A 774 46.83 -22.00 29.48
C LYS A 774 46.95 -22.92 30.71
N LYS A 775 45.91 -23.68 31.05
CA LYS A 775 45.96 -24.69 32.14
C LYS A 775 46.96 -25.80 31.84
N LYS A 776 47.02 -26.30 30.59
CA LYS A 776 48.03 -27.27 30.13
C LYS A 776 49.46 -26.77 30.37
N LYS A 777 49.75 -25.52 29.99
CA LYS A 777 51.07 -24.90 30.18
C LYS A 777 51.45 -24.71 31.67
N LYS A 778 50.49 -24.40 32.55
CA LYS A 778 50.75 -24.20 33.99
C LYS A 778 50.98 -25.51 34.77
N LYS A 779 50.32 -26.61 34.40
CA LYS A 779 50.37 -27.87 35.18
C LYS A 779 51.41 -28.89 34.73
N LYS A 780 52.15 -28.68 33.62
CA LYS A 780 53.06 -29.69 33.03
C LYS A 780 52.39 -31.08 32.80
N GLU A 781 51.07 -31.11 32.66
CA GLU A 781 50.32 -32.34 32.36
C GLU A 781 50.44 -32.67 30.86
N THR A 782 50.84 -33.91 30.54
CA THR A 782 51.09 -34.37 29.16
C THR A 782 49.83 -34.68 28.37
N SER A 783 48.68 -34.96 29.01
CA SER A 783 47.41 -35.22 28.30
C SER A 783 46.21 -34.53 28.95
N ILE A 784 45.79 -33.39 28.39
CA ILE A 784 44.43 -32.85 28.57
C ILE A 784 43.70 -33.12 27.26
N VAL A 785 42.65 -33.93 27.30
CA VAL A 785 41.78 -34.23 26.15
C VAL A 785 40.98 -32.96 25.83
N MET A 786 41.09 -32.49 24.59
CA MET A 786 40.28 -31.35 24.13
C MET A 786 38.81 -31.78 24.04
N PRO A 787 37.87 -30.97 24.54
CA PRO A 787 36.44 -31.22 24.37
C PRO A 787 36.06 -31.48 22.89
N PRO A 788 35.24 -32.50 22.58
CA PRO A 788 34.84 -32.85 21.21
C PRO A 788 34.21 -31.68 20.42
N VAL A 789 33.52 -30.77 21.12
CA VAL A 789 32.88 -29.58 20.56
C VAL A 789 33.82 -28.71 19.70
N PHE A 790 35.12 -28.69 20.00
CA PHE A 790 36.09 -27.93 19.19
C PHE A 790 36.35 -28.56 17.83
N THR A 791 36.40 -29.90 17.77
CA THR A 791 36.55 -30.64 16.52
C THR A 791 35.24 -30.55 15.72
N SER A 792 34.09 -30.79 16.37
CA SER A 792 32.78 -30.67 15.74
C SER A 792 32.53 -29.27 15.16
N PHE A 793 32.91 -28.21 15.87
CA PHE A 793 32.80 -26.84 15.36
C PHE A 793 33.70 -26.59 14.15
N GLN A 794 34.94 -27.11 14.17
CA GLN A 794 35.87 -26.95 13.05
C GLN A 794 35.40 -27.72 11.80
N ASP A 795 34.82 -28.90 11.97
CA ASP A 795 34.21 -29.68 10.90
C ASP A 795 32.98 -28.96 10.33
N TYR A 796 32.12 -28.42 11.21
CA TYR A 796 30.98 -27.59 10.83
C TYR A 796 31.39 -26.35 10.00
N VAL A 797 32.40 -25.58 10.46
CA VAL A 797 32.92 -24.42 9.71
C VAL A 797 33.51 -24.84 8.36
N THR A 798 34.16 -25.99 8.30
CA THR A 798 34.73 -26.53 7.04
C THR A 798 33.62 -26.92 6.07
N GLY A 799 32.57 -27.60 6.55
CA GLY A 799 31.38 -27.91 5.75
C GLY A 799 30.68 -26.65 5.22
N LEU A 800 30.59 -25.60 6.05
CA LEU A 800 30.04 -24.31 5.65
C LEU A 800 30.87 -23.64 4.54
N GLN A 801 32.21 -23.67 4.67
CA GLN A 801 33.13 -23.16 3.65
C GLN A 801 32.95 -23.89 2.32
N THR A 802 32.91 -25.23 2.35
CA THR A 802 32.70 -26.05 1.15
C THR A 802 31.34 -25.78 0.52
N LEU A 803 30.28 -25.66 1.32
CA LEU A 803 28.94 -25.36 0.81
C LEU A 803 28.90 -24.01 0.08
N ILE A 804 29.41 -22.95 0.71
CA ILE A 804 29.43 -21.62 0.10
C ILE A 804 30.27 -21.63 -1.18
N SER A 805 31.43 -22.30 -1.18
CA SER A 805 32.26 -22.43 -2.38
C SER A 805 31.50 -23.12 -3.52
N ASN A 806 30.80 -24.23 -3.23
CA ASN A 806 30.02 -24.95 -4.23
C ASN A 806 28.90 -24.08 -4.83
N VAL A 807 28.25 -23.24 -4.02
CA VAL A 807 27.21 -22.32 -4.51
C VAL A 807 27.81 -21.21 -5.36
N VAL A 808 28.95 -20.65 -4.96
CA VAL A 808 29.68 -19.64 -5.75
C VAL A 808 30.08 -20.20 -7.11
N ASP A 809 30.54 -21.45 -7.18
CA ASP A 809 30.89 -22.09 -8.44
C ASP A 809 29.65 -22.43 -9.28
N HIS A 810 28.54 -22.80 -8.65
CA HIS A 810 27.25 -22.95 -9.35
C HIS A 810 26.78 -21.64 -9.98
N ILE A 811 26.86 -20.51 -9.26
CA ILE A 811 26.51 -19.18 -9.77
C ILE A 811 27.36 -18.81 -10.98
N LYS A 812 28.68 -19.04 -10.94
CA LYS A 812 29.54 -18.82 -12.13
C LYS A 812 29.12 -19.66 -13.32
N GLY A 813 28.68 -20.90 -13.09
CA GLY A 813 28.11 -21.77 -14.14
C GLY A 813 26.85 -21.16 -14.76
N LEU A 814 25.93 -20.65 -13.92
CA LEU A 814 24.74 -19.95 -14.39
C LEU A 814 25.08 -18.68 -15.18
N GLU A 815 26.03 -17.87 -14.71
CA GLU A 815 26.53 -16.69 -15.41
C GLU A 815 27.08 -17.05 -16.80
N ALA A 816 27.92 -18.10 -16.88
CA ALA A 816 28.48 -18.57 -18.14
C ALA A 816 27.39 -19.05 -19.11
N ASN A 817 26.39 -19.79 -18.62
CA ASN A 817 25.26 -20.25 -19.43
C ASN A 817 24.45 -19.06 -19.98
N LEU A 818 24.15 -18.06 -19.15
CA LEU A 818 23.45 -16.85 -19.61
C LEU A 818 24.27 -16.08 -20.64
N ILE A 819 25.58 -15.96 -20.47
CA ILE A 819 26.45 -15.30 -21.46
C ILE A 819 26.48 -16.08 -22.78
N ALA A 820 26.54 -17.40 -22.72
CA ALA A 820 26.51 -18.26 -23.90
C ALA A 820 25.21 -18.08 -24.70
N LEU A 821 24.06 -18.14 -24.03
CA LEU A 821 22.75 -17.90 -24.66
C LEU A 821 22.69 -16.52 -25.36
N LYS A 822 23.27 -15.48 -24.74
CA LYS A 822 23.30 -14.12 -25.31
C LYS A 822 24.11 -14.06 -26.61
N LEU A 823 25.16 -14.86 -26.71
CA LEU A 823 26.00 -14.95 -27.90
C LEU A 823 25.31 -15.76 -29.01
N GLU A 824 24.58 -16.81 -28.67
CA GLU A 824 23.80 -17.61 -29.62
C GLU A 824 22.65 -16.81 -30.25
N GLU A 825 21.96 -15.95 -29.49
CA GLU A 825 20.91 -15.06 -30.01
C GLU A 825 21.39 -14.06 -31.07
N LEU A 826 22.68 -13.70 -31.07
CA LEU A 826 23.29 -12.84 -32.10
C LEU A 826 23.46 -13.54 -33.45
N THR A 827 23.28 -14.87 -33.50
CA THR A 827 23.61 -15.71 -34.68
C THR A 827 22.40 -16.26 -35.44
N LEU A 828 21.17 -16.06 -34.95
CA LEU A 828 19.96 -16.63 -35.56
C LEU A 828 19.07 -15.56 -36.25
N GLU A 829 18.85 -15.75 -37.55
CA GLU A 829 17.85 -15.05 -38.38
C GLU A 829 16.60 -15.94 -38.54
N ASP A 830 15.54 -15.67 -37.76
CA ASP A 830 14.25 -16.35 -37.93
C ASP A 830 13.29 -15.54 -38.81
N THR A 831 12.50 -16.23 -39.64
CA THR A 831 11.79 -15.70 -40.82
C THR A 831 10.25 -15.54 -40.72
N SER A 832 9.61 -15.74 -39.57
CA SER A 832 8.13 -15.91 -39.50
C SER A 832 7.25 -14.83 -38.82
N ILE A 833 7.78 -13.78 -38.17
CA ILE A 833 6.99 -12.73 -37.44
C ILE A 833 7.09 -11.35 -38.16
N SER A 834 6.24 -10.34 -37.90
CA SER A 834 6.47 -8.98 -38.46
C SER A 834 7.85 -8.42 -38.04
N SER A 835 8.54 -7.63 -38.87
CA SER A 835 9.93 -7.22 -38.57
C SER A 835 10.08 -6.41 -37.28
N GLU A 836 9.04 -5.68 -36.92
CA GLU A 836 9.00 -4.78 -35.76
C GLU A 836 8.69 -5.55 -34.47
N GLU A 837 7.74 -6.48 -34.50
CA GLU A 837 7.45 -7.39 -33.38
C GLU A 837 8.67 -8.27 -33.04
N ARG A 838 9.39 -8.78 -34.05
CA ARG A 838 10.67 -9.50 -33.83
C ARG A 838 11.69 -8.68 -33.06
N LYS A 839 11.80 -7.39 -33.38
CA LYS A 839 12.76 -6.48 -32.74
C LYS A 839 12.42 -6.28 -31.27
N PHE A 840 11.13 -6.10 -30.95
CA PHE A 840 10.69 -5.96 -29.56
C PHE A 840 10.84 -7.26 -28.77
N SER A 841 10.53 -8.43 -29.35
CA SER A 841 10.75 -9.72 -28.68
C SER A 841 12.23 -9.93 -28.31
N LYS A 842 13.17 -9.67 -29.23
CA LYS A 842 14.61 -9.72 -28.92
C LYS A 842 15.01 -8.72 -27.82
N THR A 843 14.42 -7.54 -27.82
CA THR A 843 14.67 -6.52 -26.80
C THR A 843 14.19 -6.98 -25.42
N VAL A 844 12.99 -7.53 -25.34
CA VAL A 844 12.38 -8.04 -24.10
C VAL A 844 13.20 -9.19 -23.52
N GLN A 845 13.56 -10.19 -24.34
CA GLN A 845 14.38 -11.32 -23.90
C GLN A 845 15.76 -10.86 -23.42
N GLY A 846 16.40 -9.94 -24.17
CA GLY A 846 17.68 -9.34 -23.78
C GLY A 846 17.61 -8.58 -22.45
N LYS A 847 16.50 -7.86 -22.17
CA LYS A 847 16.27 -7.20 -20.87
C LYS A 847 16.16 -8.21 -19.72
N VAL A 848 15.39 -9.30 -19.91
CA VAL A 848 15.22 -10.34 -18.89
C VAL A 848 16.55 -11.04 -18.59
N GLN A 849 17.29 -11.43 -19.64
CA GLN A 849 18.59 -12.09 -19.52
C GLN A 849 19.63 -11.18 -18.85
N SER A 850 19.70 -9.90 -19.25
CA SER A 850 20.58 -8.91 -18.62
C SER A 850 20.27 -8.78 -17.13
N SER A 851 18.98 -8.69 -16.78
CA SER A 851 18.57 -8.57 -15.39
C SER A 851 18.96 -9.80 -14.56
N TYR A 852 18.79 -11.01 -15.10
CA TYR A 852 19.22 -12.23 -14.40
C TYR A 852 20.74 -12.26 -14.18
N LEU A 853 21.51 -11.87 -15.20
CA LEU A 853 22.96 -11.79 -15.09
C LEU A 853 23.37 -10.77 -14.02
N HIS A 854 22.74 -9.60 -13.99
CA HIS A 854 23.01 -8.58 -12.97
C HIS A 854 22.69 -9.07 -11.55
N SER A 855 21.56 -9.75 -11.37
CA SER A 855 21.20 -10.36 -10.08
C SER A 855 22.23 -11.40 -9.63
N LEU A 856 22.68 -12.28 -10.53
CA LEU A 856 23.70 -13.27 -10.22
C LEU A 856 25.05 -12.63 -9.85
N LEU A 857 25.45 -11.57 -10.54
CA LEU A 857 26.69 -10.85 -10.24
C LEU A 857 26.68 -10.25 -8.84
N GLU A 858 25.59 -9.59 -8.44
CA GLU A 858 25.45 -9.03 -7.08
C GLU A 858 25.44 -10.14 -6.01
N ILE A 859 24.65 -11.20 -6.23
CA ILE A 859 24.58 -12.36 -5.32
C ILE A 859 25.97 -13.03 -5.19
N GLY A 860 26.65 -13.28 -6.31
CA GLY A 860 27.95 -13.92 -6.37
C GLY A 860 29.07 -13.07 -5.76
N GLU A 861 29.03 -11.75 -5.93
CA GLU A 861 29.94 -10.83 -5.25
C GLU A 861 29.74 -10.88 -3.73
N LEU A 862 28.49 -10.80 -3.26
CA LEU A 862 28.18 -10.85 -1.84
C LEU A 862 28.62 -12.17 -1.20
N LEU A 863 28.33 -13.32 -1.84
CA LEU A 863 28.75 -14.63 -1.35
C LEU A 863 30.27 -14.79 -1.31
N ARG A 864 31.01 -14.26 -2.30
CA ARG A 864 32.48 -14.25 -2.26
C ARG A 864 33.01 -13.47 -1.06
N LYS A 865 32.46 -12.27 -0.80
CA LYS A 865 32.80 -11.48 0.40
C LYS A 865 32.47 -12.25 1.68
N ARG A 866 31.33 -12.93 1.74
CA ARG A 866 30.90 -13.76 2.89
C ARG A 866 31.81 -14.97 3.09
N LEU A 867 32.24 -15.64 2.02
CA LEU A 867 33.17 -16.77 2.08
C LEU A 867 34.49 -16.35 2.77
N GLU A 868 35.01 -15.17 2.47
CA GLU A 868 36.21 -14.64 3.12
C GLU A 868 36.05 -14.48 4.65
N THR A 869 34.85 -14.13 5.12
CA THR A 869 34.57 -13.97 6.56
C THR A 869 34.72 -15.28 7.35
N THR A 870 34.50 -16.43 6.71
CA THR A 870 34.64 -17.75 7.35
C THR A 870 36.06 -18.03 7.85
N LYS A 871 37.07 -17.39 7.25
CA LYS A 871 38.48 -17.55 7.68
C LYS A 871 38.68 -17.10 9.13
N LYS A 872 37.88 -16.13 9.60
CA LYS A 872 37.92 -15.61 10.98
C LYS A 872 37.29 -16.57 12.00
N LEU A 873 36.50 -17.55 11.55
CA LEU A 873 35.77 -18.49 12.40
C LEU A 873 36.61 -19.68 12.87
N LYS A 874 37.80 -19.91 12.31
CA LYS A 874 38.68 -21.01 12.74
C LYS A 874 39.22 -20.73 14.15
N ILE A 875 39.14 -21.73 15.04
CA ILE A 875 39.53 -21.63 16.47
C ILE A 875 40.66 -22.57 16.83
#